data_AF-A0A7G4RK27-F1
#
_entry.id   AF-A0A7G4RK27-F1
#
_cell.length_a   1.000
_cell.length_b   1.000
_cell.length_c   1.000
_cell.angle_alpha   90.00
_cell.angle_beta   90.00
_cell.angle_gamma   90.00
#
_symmetry.space_group_name_H-M   'P 1'
#
loop_
_entity.id
_entity.type
_entity.pdbx_description
1 polymer ?
#
loop_
_entity_poly.entity_id
_entity_poly.type
_entity_poly.pdbx_seq_one_letter_code
_entity_poly.pdbx_strand_id
1 'polypeptide(L)'
;MKTKKIQNLISTEVDQEVLFKKLDLWFSKKPQLIEETYIFERNIFHLLVLKNKAKVLDKLLSDEHRKEVAQKSDRLGNTILHFAVRNGEGNQDVLNIVLKHFPEMVNSQNSSGNTPFHDAVLFNQLWAVHIFLNHKQTKRSIKNGNMKTAPELAVENPALRQAILNIDLSKIQLLDLRKRPSSADSSSLDSFHESFPLMSSRSASSDSLSSPDSGGSSSPLYKLQEINLRTLNFGLMEEQGSTEVFSRKAAEPYSLTPYFKDLLAAYQAKDSSFQELFERVCKLFCKYHLSDDLDLTEFSADTVQEVFLKLLSSSYSAVNTQYKQIQNRNCKLFKDFSSLLLNNNLMLPKQKEIEVSEEESLVNSLILLTACKETPESIREFDFERIAHRTLGLLSTYDLVTILINLRRLYKDLDYHQKLVANYVVWQLFSYQCIEGLRSNSLVFLQMKFFFKCNVDEEIGLGLLGLHINSLFEALIESNLDVFKDPALINYQIITNWLTECDISQDSFDQLVDRALDLKKGEREHELKLIAQEMRLLTISFYQKVLIKEFGNDWTKGENKNNVPHINELTEFFNKLSSYFVKKILSQPQDNIKNSLQFMLELAHELCLLDGEKYPDLNNLMLICSVLNNSNILRLSNSFELLSTKERRALAELEQMLSKESNSKWMREVYRLYRTTLPFLGMILTDVTFARDGNPYPLGRFETVGAILMRILELKTLLNNKYSRNITDLIVFINNNPEASEDDLYLASLRIRPRKSDVINLDDSSKDCQSILEELNKNFLNDNLLPSVFFKGQLHPPIQLANRLISYFSTHIKNLCKAVKELNELGELSTEQLKLKEEHGKLDQLIEQLGKTVERIIEVNRTFYVKQKLMGPLSPEFYQAKIKGLMQHTGSSDQPTLKKARRSSWRQVSSLVHKKMFFSTEARSLTAGGESHPEERLERSVGEPEAMGNQLEPVERENNALHS
;
A
#
# COMPACT_ATOMS: atom_id res chain seq x y z
N MET A 1 32.80 1.59 62.81
CA MET A 1 33.69 2.71 62.39
C MET A 1 33.58 3.05 60.90
N LYS A 2 33.54 2.08 59.96
CA LYS A 2 33.59 2.38 58.51
C LYS A 2 32.34 3.09 57.97
N THR A 3 31.13 2.67 58.34
CA THR A 3 29.86 3.39 58.07
C THR A 3 29.97 4.91 58.28
N LYS A 4 30.41 5.36 59.47
CA LYS A 4 30.62 6.81 59.74
C LYS A 4 31.65 7.48 58.81
N LYS A 5 32.69 6.76 58.37
CA LYS A 5 33.65 7.29 57.37
C LYS A 5 33.01 7.39 55.97
N ILE A 6 32.17 6.45 55.58
CA ILE A 6 31.44 6.46 54.30
C ILE A 6 30.40 7.60 54.30
N GLN A 7 29.60 7.74 55.36
CA GLN A 7 28.62 8.81 55.52
C GLN A 7 29.27 10.20 55.48
N ASN A 8 30.43 10.37 56.15
CA ASN A 8 31.21 11.60 56.08
C ASN A 8 31.75 11.84 54.66
N LEU A 9 32.30 10.82 53.99
CA LEU A 9 32.85 10.93 52.64
C LEU A 9 31.78 11.37 51.62
N ILE A 10 30.60 10.74 51.63
CA ILE A 10 29.46 11.12 50.76
C ILE A 10 28.96 12.54 51.08
N SER A 11 29.09 12.98 52.33
CA SER A 11 28.70 14.33 52.78
C SER A 11 29.74 15.42 52.47
N THR A 12 30.94 15.08 51.97
CA THR A 12 31.94 16.08 51.57
C THR A 12 31.75 16.56 50.12
N GLU A 13 32.24 17.77 49.84
CA GLU A 13 32.27 18.39 48.51
C GLU A 13 33.48 17.92 47.66
N VAL A 14 33.94 16.69 47.89
CA VAL A 14 34.96 16.06 47.06
C VAL A 14 34.36 15.74 45.68
N ASP A 15 35.17 15.96 44.64
CA ASP A 15 34.90 15.59 43.25
C ASP A 15 34.28 14.19 43.13
N GLN A 16 33.21 14.09 42.33
CA GLN A 16 32.45 12.87 42.11
C GLN A 16 33.30 11.77 41.45
N GLU A 17 34.30 12.12 40.61
CA GLU A 17 35.28 11.15 40.07
C GLU A 17 36.11 10.49 41.18
N VAL A 18 36.63 11.31 42.11
CA VAL A 18 37.46 10.86 43.24
C VAL A 18 36.62 10.14 44.30
N LEU A 19 35.37 10.56 44.49
CA LEU A 19 34.39 9.90 45.35
C LEU A 19 34.05 8.50 44.82
N PHE A 20 33.74 8.36 43.52
CA PHE A 20 33.50 7.07 42.87
C PHE A 20 34.70 6.14 43.00
N LYS A 21 35.91 6.59 42.59
CA LYS A 21 37.15 5.79 42.65
C LYS A 21 37.48 5.31 44.08
N LYS A 22 37.12 6.07 45.12
CA LYS A 22 37.28 5.67 46.53
C LYS A 22 36.22 4.67 46.99
N LEU A 23 34.96 4.87 46.62
CA LEU A 23 33.85 3.97 46.98
C LEU A 23 34.01 2.60 46.30
N ASP A 24 34.26 2.58 44.99
CA ASP A 24 34.43 1.34 44.23
C ASP A 24 35.61 0.52 44.77
N LEU A 25 36.79 1.14 44.99
CA LEU A 25 37.95 0.50 45.63
C LEU A 25 37.67 -0.03 47.05
N TRP A 26 36.67 0.50 47.77
CA TRP A 26 36.24 -0.04 49.06
C TRP A 26 35.29 -1.23 48.89
N PHE A 27 34.39 -1.19 47.91
CA PHE A 27 33.48 -2.28 47.58
C PHE A 27 34.23 -3.49 46.99
N SER A 28 35.16 -3.31 46.03
CA SER A 28 35.98 -4.40 45.49
C SER A 28 36.83 -5.10 46.57
N LYS A 29 37.14 -4.40 47.68
CA LYS A 29 37.88 -4.96 48.82
C LYS A 29 36.99 -5.59 49.90
N LYS A 30 35.71 -5.21 49.97
CA LYS A 30 34.68 -5.78 50.86
C LYS A 30 33.27 -5.52 50.29
N PRO A 31 32.67 -6.45 49.52
CA PRO A 31 31.36 -6.24 48.90
C PRO A 31 30.23 -6.05 49.94
N GLN A 32 30.36 -6.70 51.10
CA GLN A 32 29.47 -6.55 52.27
C GLN A 32 29.24 -5.09 52.72
N LEU A 33 30.12 -4.14 52.35
CA LEU A 33 29.94 -2.70 52.66
C LEU A 33 28.83 -2.02 51.83
N ILE A 34 28.35 -2.65 50.74
CA ILE A 34 27.22 -2.15 49.95
C ILE A 34 25.90 -2.42 50.69
N GLU A 35 25.80 -3.57 51.34
CA GLU A 35 24.62 -4.02 52.10
C GLU A 35 24.51 -3.43 53.52
N GLU A 36 25.56 -2.78 54.03
CA GLU A 36 25.49 -2.07 55.32
C GLU A 36 24.36 -1.03 55.28
N THR A 37 23.38 -1.17 56.18
CA THR A 37 22.31 -0.18 56.36
C THR A 37 22.73 0.92 57.34
N TYR A 38 22.20 2.12 57.12
CA TYR A 38 22.51 3.32 57.88
C TYR A 38 21.26 3.75 58.70
N ILE A 39 21.15 5.03 59.05
CA ILE A 39 20.05 5.56 59.85
C ILE A 39 18.70 5.32 59.14
N PHE A 40 17.72 4.77 59.85
CA PHE A 40 16.41 4.32 59.32
C PHE A 40 16.49 3.23 58.24
N GLU A 41 17.43 2.29 58.38
CA GLU A 41 17.65 1.14 57.45
C GLU A 41 18.06 1.54 56.02
N ARG A 42 18.32 2.82 55.78
CA ARG A 42 18.72 3.36 54.47
C ARG A 42 20.03 2.72 54.00
N ASN A 43 19.99 2.08 52.83
CA ASN A 43 21.19 1.67 52.09
C ASN A 43 22.05 2.88 51.68
N ILE A 44 23.20 2.61 51.05
CA ILE A 44 24.13 3.64 50.56
C ILE A 44 23.56 4.50 49.41
N PHE A 45 22.66 3.96 48.59
CA PHE A 45 22.06 4.67 47.45
C PHE A 45 21.13 5.79 47.90
N HIS A 46 20.34 5.58 48.96
CA HIS A 46 19.58 6.65 49.60
C HIS A 46 20.47 7.83 50.04
N LEU A 47 21.70 7.56 50.53
CA LEU A 47 22.63 8.61 50.94
C LEU A 47 23.24 9.36 49.75
N LEU A 48 23.49 8.69 48.63
CA LEU A 48 23.96 9.32 47.38
C LEU A 48 22.88 10.23 46.77
N VAL A 49 21.62 9.79 46.79
CA VAL A 49 20.44 10.56 46.37
C VAL A 49 20.20 11.77 47.28
N LEU A 50 20.27 11.59 48.60
CA LEU A 50 20.16 12.65 49.60
C LEU A 50 21.28 13.71 49.54
N LYS A 51 22.38 13.43 48.81
CA LYS A 51 23.54 14.32 48.65
C LYS A 51 23.84 14.68 47.18
N ASN A 52 22.87 14.48 46.28
CA ASN A 52 22.94 14.82 44.86
C ASN A 52 24.25 14.38 44.16
N LYS A 53 24.65 13.12 44.33
CA LYS A 53 25.88 12.56 43.76
C LYS A 53 25.62 11.82 42.43
N ALA A 54 24.92 12.49 41.50
CA ALA A 54 24.42 11.91 40.24
C ALA A 54 25.44 11.08 39.44
N LYS A 55 26.67 11.61 39.22
CA LYS A 55 27.72 10.92 38.42
C LYS A 55 28.30 9.71 39.14
N VAL A 56 28.23 9.68 40.47
CA VAL A 56 28.60 8.51 41.28
C VAL A 56 27.51 7.45 41.23
N LEU A 57 26.24 7.89 41.23
CA LEU A 57 25.08 7.01 41.21
C LEU A 57 25.01 6.21 39.90
N ASP A 58 25.06 6.86 38.73
CA ASP A 58 24.98 6.18 37.42
C ASP A 58 26.13 5.16 37.23
N LYS A 59 27.35 5.52 37.61
CA LYS A 59 28.53 4.63 37.57
C LYS A 59 28.44 3.46 38.56
N LEU A 60 27.77 3.61 39.70
CA LEU A 60 27.55 2.51 40.66
C LEU A 60 26.33 1.63 40.30
N LEU A 61 25.37 2.15 39.53
CA LEU A 61 24.20 1.39 39.05
C LEU A 61 24.48 0.59 37.76
N SER A 62 25.71 0.67 37.24
CA SER A 62 26.18 -0.11 36.08
C SER A 62 26.51 -1.58 36.39
N ASP A 63 26.27 -2.05 37.62
CA ASP A 63 26.57 -3.39 38.14
C ASP A 63 25.27 -4.00 38.72
N GLU A 64 24.80 -5.13 38.18
CA GLU A 64 23.49 -5.71 38.51
C GLU A 64 23.33 -6.06 40.00
N HIS A 65 24.38 -6.59 40.65
CA HIS A 65 24.30 -6.92 42.08
C HIS A 65 24.16 -5.66 42.95
N ARG A 66 24.65 -4.52 42.46
CA ARG A 66 24.47 -3.21 43.12
C ARG A 66 23.06 -2.68 42.95
N LYS A 67 22.37 -3.04 41.86
CA LYS A 67 20.96 -2.67 41.62
C LYS A 67 20.01 -3.35 42.61
N GLU A 68 20.21 -4.63 42.91
CA GLU A 68 19.41 -5.38 43.91
C GLU A 68 19.38 -4.66 45.27
N VAL A 69 20.54 -4.14 45.71
CA VAL A 69 20.64 -3.39 46.98
C VAL A 69 19.97 -2.02 46.88
N ALA A 70 20.05 -1.35 45.73
CA ALA A 70 19.45 -0.03 45.50
C ALA A 70 17.90 -0.06 45.51
N GLN A 71 17.28 -1.17 45.10
CA GLN A 71 15.82 -1.35 45.12
C GLN A 71 15.23 -1.44 46.54
N LYS A 72 16.00 -1.93 47.53
CA LYS A 72 15.57 -2.08 48.93
C LYS A 72 15.17 -0.71 49.50
N SER A 73 13.97 -0.62 50.11
CA SER A 73 13.42 0.60 50.71
C SER A 73 13.99 0.90 52.12
N ASP A 74 13.74 2.11 52.64
CA ASP A 74 14.02 2.46 54.05
C ASP A 74 12.93 1.94 55.01
N ARG A 75 13.17 2.04 56.32
CA ARG A 75 12.27 1.53 57.39
C ARG A 75 10.83 2.06 57.30
N LEU A 76 10.61 3.17 56.60
CA LEU A 76 9.30 3.80 56.39
C LEU A 76 8.75 3.51 54.98
N GLY A 77 9.25 2.46 54.32
CA GLY A 77 8.87 2.04 52.96
C GLY A 77 9.35 2.97 51.85
N ASN A 78 10.13 4.02 52.15
CA ASN A 78 10.54 4.99 51.13
C ASN A 78 11.64 4.37 50.25
N THR A 79 11.38 4.32 48.95
CA THR A 79 12.40 3.99 47.94
C THR A 79 13.30 5.18 47.64
N ILE A 80 14.43 4.94 46.97
CA ILE A 80 15.33 5.98 46.45
C ILE A 80 14.61 7.08 45.63
N LEU A 81 13.52 6.77 44.92
CA LEU A 81 12.72 7.76 44.19
C LEU A 81 12.00 8.75 45.11
N HIS A 82 11.47 8.33 46.27
CA HIS A 82 10.86 9.23 47.24
C HIS A 82 11.89 10.25 47.76
N PHE A 83 13.14 9.82 47.99
CA PHE A 83 14.22 10.70 48.42
C PHE A 83 14.77 11.60 47.30
N ALA A 84 14.72 11.15 46.05
CA ALA A 84 15.10 12.00 44.91
C ALA A 84 14.19 13.23 44.82
N VAL A 85 12.89 13.03 45.10
CA VAL A 85 11.83 14.04 45.04
C VAL A 85 11.79 14.95 46.27
N ARG A 86 12.02 14.42 47.49
CA ARG A 86 11.96 15.22 48.74
C ARG A 86 13.07 16.28 48.87
N ASN A 87 14.15 16.14 48.10
CA ASN A 87 15.20 17.14 47.98
C ASN A 87 14.86 18.12 46.84
N GLY A 88 15.19 19.41 47.01
CA GLY A 88 14.83 20.47 46.07
C GLY A 88 15.50 20.43 44.69
N GLU A 89 15.24 21.48 43.92
CA GLU A 89 15.31 21.60 42.44
C GLU A 89 16.57 21.08 41.71
N GLY A 90 17.70 20.95 42.40
CA GLY A 90 18.94 20.42 41.83
C GLY A 90 18.96 18.90 41.57
N ASN A 91 17.94 18.15 42.00
CA ASN A 91 17.92 16.68 41.95
C ASN A 91 17.40 16.07 40.62
N GLN A 92 17.17 16.88 39.58
CA GLN A 92 16.61 16.44 38.29
C GLN A 92 17.40 15.29 37.64
N ASP A 93 18.74 15.43 37.55
CA ASP A 93 19.63 14.39 37.01
C ASP A 93 19.49 13.06 37.77
N VAL A 94 19.42 13.14 39.10
CA VAL A 94 19.27 11.97 39.98
C VAL A 94 17.94 11.27 39.73
N LEU A 95 16.84 12.02 39.59
CA LEU A 95 15.53 11.43 39.28
C LEU A 95 15.54 10.74 37.91
N ASN A 96 16.12 11.38 36.89
CA ASN A 96 16.23 10.81 35.54
C ASN A 96 17.11 9.56 35.49
N ILE A 97 18.26 9.55 36.19
CA ILE A 97 19.14 8.38 36.30
C ILE A 97 18.41 7.22 37.01
N VAL A 98 17.71 7.49 38.12
CA VAL A 98 17.00 6.44 38.87
C VAL A 98 15.83 5.89 38.05
N LEU A 99 15.04 6.72 37.35
CA LEU A 99 13.97 6.23 36.46
C LEU A 99 14.51 5.45 35.25
N LYS A 100 15.67 5.81 34.71
CA LYS A 100 16.35 5.06 33.62
C LYS A 100 16.76 3.65 34.04
N HIS A 101 17.25 3.47 35.27
CA HIS A 101 17.69 2.16 35.79
C HIS A 101 16.58 1.37 36.51
N PHE A 102 15.55 2.06 37.02
CA PHE A 102 14.47 1.48 37.85
C PHE A 102 13.08 2.05 37.50
N PRO A 103 12.60 1.89 36.25
CA PRO A 103 11.31 2.46 35.84
C PRO A 103 10.13 1.89 36.67
N GLU A 104 10.20 0.62 37.04
CA GLU A 104 9.17 -0.11 37.78
C GLU A 104 8.89 0.48 39.17
N MET A 105 9.92 1.09 39.80
CA MET A 105 9.82 1.65 41.16
C MET A 105 8.99 2.94 41.23
N VAL A 106 8.58 3.51 40.09
CA VAL A 106 7.82 4.77 40.02
C VAL A 106 6.47 4.71 40.75
N ASN A 107 5.92 3.51 40.93
CA ASN A 107 4.62 3.26 41.55
C ASN A 107 4.72 2.68 42.98
N SER A 108 5.92 2.40 43.50
CA SER A 108 6.08 1.78 44.82
C SER A 108 5.48 2.67 45.92
N GLN A 109 4.63 2.09 46.78
CA GLN A 109 4.02 2.80 47.90
C GLN A 109 4.88 2.67 49.17
N ASN A 110 5.07 3.77 49.89
CA ASN A 110 5.72 3.78 51.21
C ASN A 110 4.73 3.40 52.34
N SER A 111 5.19 3.40 53.61
CA SER A 111 4.33 3.03 54.75
C SER A 111 3.12 3.94 55.00
N SER A 112 3.05 5.11 54.34
CA SER A 112 1.88 6.00 54.35
C SER A 112 0.97 5.82 53.12
N GLY A 113 1.29 4.86 52.25
CA GLY A 113 0.63 4.65 50.96
C GLY A 113 1.01 5.66 49.87
N ASN A 114 1.86 6.66 50.16
CA ASN A 114 2.32 7.59 49.13
C ASN A 114 3.22 6.87 48.13
N THR A 115 3.12 7.24 46.85
CA THR A 115 4.13 6.94 45.82
C THR A 115 5.09 8.13 45.68
N PRO A 116 6.22 8.01 44.94
CA PRO A 116 7.08 9.15 44.62
C PRO A 116 6.32 10.33 43.95
N PHE A 117 5.26 10.02 43.19
CA PHE A 117 4.39 11.04 42.58
C PHE A 117 3.46 11.73 43.59
N HIS A 118 2.99 11.05 44.65
CA HIS A 118 2.28 11.71 45.77
C HIS A 118 3.21 12.68 46.50
N ASP A 119 4.44 12.25 46.76
CA ASP A 119 5.44 13.11 47.39
C ASP A 119 5.81 14.31 46.50
N ALA A 120 5.85 14.16 45.17
CA ALA A 120 6.10 15.29 44.26
C ALA A 120 5.06 16.40 44.39
N VAL A 121 3.79 16.03 44.61
CA VAL A 121 2.71 17.00 44.87
C VAL A 121 2.81 17.56 46.29
N LEU A 122 2.94 16.71 47.31
CA LEU A 122 2.99 17.11 48.72
C LEU A 122 4.18 18.02 49.07
N PHE A 123 5.33 17.81 48.43
CA PHE A 123 6.53 18.64 48.60
C PHE A 123 6.62 19.76 47.55
N ASN A 124 5.58 19.99 46.74
CA ASN A 124 5.47 21.09 45.77
C ASN A 124 6.62 21.14 44.74
N GLN A 125 7.01 20.00 44.19
CA GLN A 125 8.16 19.87 43.27
C GLN A 125 7.68 19.81 41.82
N LEU A 126 7.39 20.99 41.23
CA LEU A 126 6.90 21.14 39.85
C LEU A 126 7.75 20.38 38.81
N TRP A 127 9.09 20.44 38.92
CA TRP A 127 10.02 19.73 38.05
C TRP A 127 9.85 18.20 38.13
N ALA A 128 9.67 17.65 39.34
CA ALA A 128 9.47 16.22 39.55
C ALA A 128 8.10 15.77 39.03
N VAL A 129 7.05 16.59 39.24
CA VAL A 129 5.72 16.38 38.68
C VAL A 129 5.79 16.27 37.14
N HIS A 130 6.49 17.18 36.45
CA HIS A 130 6.66 17.10 34.99
C HIS A 130 7.43 15.84 34.54
N ILE A 131 8.51 15.47 35.22
CA ILE A 131 9.26 14.24 34.91
C ILE A 131 8.38 12.99 35.07
N PHE A 132 7.61 12.90 36.16
CA PHE A 132 6.69 11.77 36.37
C PHE A 132 5.53 11.74 35.37
N LEU A 133 4.96 12.88 34.99
CA LEU A 133 3.87 12.95 34.00
C LEU A 133 4.30 12.49 32.60
N ASN A 134 5.57 12.69 32.25
CA ASN A 134 6.18 12.25 30.99
C ASN A 134 6.64 10.78 31.01
N HIS A 135 6.79 10.17 32.20
CA HIS A 135 7.26 8.80 32.34
C HIS A 135 6.11 7.78 32.19
N LYS A 136 6.16 6.96 31.13
CA LYS A 136 5.07 6.07 30.68
C LYS A 136 4.49 5.11 31.72
N GLN A 137 5.21 4.79 32.78
CA GLN A 137 4.74 3.84 33.81
C GLN A 137 4.05 4.51 35.02
N THR A 138 4.01 5.84 35.11
CA THR A 138 3.50 6.57 36.29
C THR A 138 1.97 6.48 36.43
N LYS A 139 1.49 5.70 37.39
CA LYS A 139 0.05 5.56 37.68
C LYS A 139 -0.46 6.72 38.55
N ARG A 140 -1.16 7.66 37.92
CA ARG A 140 -1.75 8.86 38.56
C ARG A 140 -2.87 8.54 39.56
N SER A 141 -3.45 7.34 39.44
CA SER A 141 -4.69 6.89 40.08
C SER A 141 -4.49 6.01 41.33
N ILE A 142 -3.25 5.74 41.73
CA ILE A 142 -2.95 5.09 43.02
C ILE A 142 -3.42 6.01 44.15
N LYS A 143 -4.01 5.43 45.21
CA LYS A 143 -4.45 6.15 46.42
C LYS A 143 -3.51 5.88 47.59
N ASN A 144 -3.21 6.91 48.37
CA ASN A 144 -2.45 6.78 49.62
C ASN A 144 -3.32 6.32 50.81
N GLY A 145 -2.73 6.21 52.00
CA GLY A 145 -3.43 5.78 53.22
C GLY A 145 -4.60 6.68 53.65
N ASN A 146 -4.68 7.90 53.12
CA ASN A 146 -5.81 8.82 53.33
C ASN A 146 -6.88 8.69 52.21
N MET A 147 -6.82 7.63 51.40
CA MET A 147 -7.67 7.35 50.24
C MET A 147 -7.67 8.44 49.15
N LYS A 148 -6.68 9.35 49.16
CA LYS A 148 -6.50 10.40 48.14
C LYS A 148 -5.49 9.97 47.08
N THR A 149 -5.72 10.33 45.82
CA THR A 149 -4.71 10.21 44.75
C THR A 149 -3.76 11.41 44.74
N ALA A 150 -2.62 11.31 44.04
CA ALA A 150 -1.68 12.43 43.91
C ALA A 150 -2.32 13.69 43.27
N PRO A 151 -3.13 13.62 42.19
CA PRO A 151 -3.88 14.77 41.68
C PRO A 151 -4.88 15.37 42.69
N GLU A 152 -5.56 14.54 43.49
CA GLU A 152 -6.49 15.01 44.54
C GLU A 152 -5.79 15.79 45.67
N LEU A 153 -4.47 15.66 45.81
CA LEU A 153 -3.67 16.44 46.78
C LEU A 153 -3.23 17.81 46.24
N ALA A 154 -3.37 18.07 44.94
CA ALA A 154 -2.92 19.32 44.30
C ALA A 154 -3.94 20.48 44.39
N VAL A 155 -5.09 20.27 45.05
CA VAL A 155 -6.21 21.23 45.11
C VAL A 155 -5.81 22.60 45.65
N GLU A 156 -4.85 22.63 46.58
CA GLU A 156 -4.44 23.86 47.30
C GLU A 156 -3.45 24.76 46.54
N ASN A 157 -2.90 24.30 45.40
CA ASN A 157 -1.88 25.04 44.66
C ASN A 157 -2.20 25.12 43.15
N PRO A 158 -2.46 26.32 42.60
CA PRO A 158 -2.84 26.49 41.20
C PRO A 158 -1.70 26.13 40.24
N ALA A 159 -0.43 26.29 40.61
CA ALA A 159 0.71 25.93 39.76
C ALA A 159 0.91 24.41 39.68
N LEU A 160 0.75 23.67 40.79
CA LEU A 160 0.73 22.20 40.75
C LEU A 160 -0.49 21.69 39.99
N ARG A 161 -1.67 22.27 40.24
CA ARG A 161 -2.89 21.92 39.53
C ARG A 161 -2.74 22.19 38.02
N GLN A 162 -2.14 23.31 37.61
CA GLN A 162 -1.81 23.56 36.21
C GLN A 162 -0.74 22.61 35.68
N ALA A 163 0.30 22.25 36.44
CA ALA A 163 1.30 21.27 35.99
C ALA A 163 0.71 19.86 35.78
N ILE A 164 -0.27 19.46 36.60
CA ILE A 164 -0.95 18.15 36.53
C ILE A 164 -2.09 18.13 35.51
N LEU A 165 -2.79 19.26 35.31
CA LEU A 165 -3.79 19.45 34.25
C LEU A 165 -3.16 19.84 32.90
N ASN A 166 -1.90 20.25 32.86
CA ASN A 166 -1.06 20.32 31.66
C ASN A 166 -0.78 18.90 31.17
N ILE A 167 -1.82 18.26 30.63
CA ILE A 167 -1.61 17.45 29.44
C ILE A 167 -0.90 18.35 28.44
N ASP A 168 0.28 17.95 28.01
CA ASP A 168 1.13 18.75 27.13
C ASP A 168 0.34 19.19 25.89
N LEU A 169 0.18 20.51 25.73
CA LEU A 169 -0.53 21.11 24.59
C LEU A 169 0.20 20.82 23.26
N SER A 170 1.46 20.35 23.29
CA SER A 170 2.14 19.78 22.11
C SER A 170 1.52 18.46 21.65
N LYS A 171 0.96 17.62 22.54
CA LYS A 171 0.16 16.44 22.15
C LYS A 171 -1.11 16.83 21.38
N ILE A 172 -1.74 17.95 21.71
CA ILE A 172 -2.87 18.48 20.91
C ILE A 172 -2.40 18.92 19.52
N GLN A 173 -1.13 19.31 19.37
CA GLN A 173 -0.53 19.56 18.04
C GLN A 173 -0.19 18.26 17.28
N LEU A 174 -0.05 17.10 17.93
CA LEU A 174 0.04 15.80 17.24
C LEU A 174 -1.29 15.39 16.59
N LEU A 175 -2.42 15.86 17.15
CA LEU A 175 -3.75 15.68 16.58
C LEU A 175 -4.08 16.71 15.47
N ASP A 176 -3.25 17.74 15.29
CA ASP A 176 -3.35 18.62 14.12
C ASP A 176 -2.73 17.89 12.92
N LEU A 177 -3.55 17.13 12.19
CA LEU A 177 -3.17 16.34 11.00
C LEU A 177 -2.42 17.14 9.91
N ARG A 178 -2.46 18.46 10.00
CA ARG A 178 -1.78 19.42 9.11
C ARG A 178 -0.31 19.65 9.50
N LYS A 179 0.11 19.18 10.68
CA LYS A 179 1.44 19.34 11.28
C LYS A 179 1.98 18.01 11.79
N ARG A 180 2.65 17.25 10.93
CA ARG A 180 3.60 16.24 11.42
C ARG A 180 4.80 16.97 12.06
N PRO A 181 5.24 16.64 13.28
CA PRO A 181 6.54 17.09 13.77
C PRO A 181 7.64 16.60 12.82
N SER A 182 8.57 17.47 12.46
CA SER A 182 9.70 17.12 11.59
C SER A 182 10.68 16.19 12.32
N SER A 183 10.32 14.90 12.43
CA SER A 183 11.18 13.84 12.96
C SER A 183 12.32 13.48 12.01
N ALA A 184 12.30 14.02 10.79
CA ALA A 184 13.48 14.10 9.94
C ALA A 184 14.48 15.09 10.57
N ASP A 185 15.25 14.62 11.56
CA ASP A 185 16.58 15.16 11.81
C ASP A 185 17.34 15.09 10.48
N SER A 186 18.11 16.14 10.11
CA SER A 186 18.79 16.16 8.81
C SER A 186 19.65 14.92 8.62
N SER A 187 20.35 14.49 9.67
CA SER A 187 21.16 13.26 9.71
C SER A 187 20.38 11.98 9.37
N SER A 188 19.07 11.92 9.63
CA SER A 188 18.22 10.78 9.26
C SER A 188 17.79 10.82 7.79
N LEU A 189 17.65 12.03 7.22
CA LEU A 189 17.43 12.23 5.80
C LEU A 189 18.73 11.95 5.02
N ASP A 190 19.85 12.51 5.47
CA ASP A 190 21.20 12.28 4.95
C ASP A 190 21.52 10.76 4.90
N SER A 191 21.29 10.04 6.00
CA SER A 191 21.52 8.58 6.08
C SER A 191 20.60 7.76 5.16
N PHE A 192 19.39 8.26 4.84
CA PHE A 192 18.54 7.66 3.83
C PHE A 192 19.10 7.88 2.41
N HIS A 193 19.54 9.10 2.10
CA HIS A 193 20.19 9.42 0.81
C HIS A 193 21.50 8.65 0.61
N GLU A 194 22.29 8.41 1.66
CA GLU A 194 23.47 7.52 1.63
C GLU A 194 23.09 6.05 1.34
N SER A 195 21.91 5.61 1.79
CA SER A 195 21.41 4.24 1.61
C SER A 195 20.83 3.99 0.21
N PHE A 196 20.20 5.00 -0.40
CA PHE A 196 19.50 4.91 -1.69
C PHE A 196 19.94 5.99 -2.71
N PRO A 197 21.24 6.10 -3.00
CA PRO A 197 21.79 7.24 -3.74
C PRO A 197 21.31 7.31 -5.21
N LEU A 198 20.86 6.21 -5.83
CA LEU A 198 20.35 6.22 -7.20
C LEU A 198 18.84 6.44 -7.26
N MET A 199 18.08 5.90 -6.31
CA MET A 199 16.65 6.21 -6.21
C MET A 199 16.42 7.66 -5.79
N SER A 200 17.29 8.22 -4.95
CA SER A 200 17.22 9.63 -4.51
C SER A 200 17.92 10.65 -5.43
N SER A 201 18.90 10.26 -6.26
CA SER A 201 19.65 11.26 -7.05
C SER A 201 18.78 11.99 -8.06
N ARG A 202 18.83 13.33 -8.10
CA ARG A 202 18.23 14.12 -9.17
C ARG A 202 18.72 13.69 -10.56
N SER A 203 17.82 13.74 -11.55
CA SER A 203 18.20 13.72 -12.96
C SER A 203 18.95 15.00 -13.34
N ALA A 204 20.01 14.85 -14.14
CA ALA A 204 21.01 15.90 -14.44
C ALA A 204 20.51 17.05 -15.33
N SER A 205 19.20 17.13 -15.60
CA SER A 205 18.52 18.22 -16.31
C SER A 205 17.82 19.23 -15.37
N SER A 206 17.95 19.06 -14.05
CA SER A 206 17.16 19.78 -13.03
C SER A 206 17.88 20.93 -12.29
N ASP A 207 19.11 21.29 -12.67
CA ASP A 207 19.98 22.27 -11.99
C ASP A 207 19.51 23.75 -12.06
N SER A 208 18.32 24.03 -12.57
CA SER A 208 17.76 25.39 -12.71
C SER A 208 16.79 25.82 -11.60
N LEU A 209 16.52 24.96 -10.60
CA LEU A 209 15.62 25.26 -9.48
C LEU A 209 16.33 25.19 -8.12
N SER A 210 16.81 26.37 -7.69
CA SER A 210 17.22 26.67 -6.32
C SER A 210 16.01 26.72 -5.37
N SER A 211 16.16 26.20 -4.15
CA SER A 211 15.09 26.08 -3.13
C SER A 211 14.47 27.42 -2.71
N PRO A 212 13.13 27.48 -2.57
CA PRO A 212 12.45 28.52 -1.81
C PRO A 212 11.45 27.91 -0.80
N ASP A 213 11.93 27.18 0.20
CA ASP A 213 11.08 26.54 1.22
C ASP A 213 10.56 27.53 2.28
N SER A 214 9.73 28.46 1.84
CA SER A 214 8.89 29.29 2.71
C SER A 214 7.54 29.65 2.07
N GLY A 215 6.88 28.64 1.49
CA GLY A 215 5.48 28.69 1.05
C GLY A 215 5.27 28.81 -0.46
N GLY A 216 4.65 27.78 -1.05
CA GLY A 216 4.23 27.77 -2.45
C GLY A 216 4.36 26.40 -3.09
N SER A 217 3.35 25.54 -2.94
CA SER A 217 3.30 24.22 -3.60
C SER A 217 3.09 24.39 -5.11
N SER A 218 4.17 24.49 -5.89
CA SER A 218 4.13 24.56 -7.35
C SER A 218 3.83 23.20 -7.97
N SER A 219 2.57 22.95 -8.32
CA SER A 219 2.18 21.80 -9.15
C SER A 219 2.81 21.90 -10.54
N PRO A 220 3.52 20.87 -11.04
CA PRO A 220 3.95 20.83 -12.42
C PRO A 220 2.78 20.39 -13.32
N LEU A 221 2.25 21.32 -14.12
CA LEU A 221 1.63 20.99 -15.40
C LEU A 221 2.54 21.53 -16.51
N TYR A 222 2.47 20.96 -17.72
CA TYR A 222 3.41 21.31 -18.78
C TYR A 222 3.29 22.77 -19.25
N LYS A 223 4.39 23.27 -19.82
CA LYS A 223 4.59 24.68 -20.23
C LYS A 223 3.50 25.20 -21.20
N LEU A 224 2.42 25.76 -20.64
CA LEU A 224 1.94 27.03 -21.18
C LEU A 224 3.00 28.11 -20.87
N GLN A 225 3.19 29.05 -21.79
CA GLN A 225 4.30 30.01 -21.74
C GLN A 225 4.25 30.85 -20.45
N GLU A 226 5.43 31.21 -19.91
CA GLU A 226 5.57 32.11 -18.76
C GLU A 226 5.15 33.55 -19.12
N ILE A 227 3.85 33.79 -19.16
CA ILE A 227 3.29 35.13 -18.96
C ILE A 227 3.49 35.43 -17.47
N ASN A 228 4.15 36.54 -17.16
CA ASN A 228 4.74 36.79 -15.85
C ASN A 228 3.71 37.29 -14.81
N LEU A 229 2.72 36.43 -14.51
CA LEU A 229 1.49 36.71 -13.74
C LEU A 229 1.69 36.85 -12.22
N ARG A 230 2.94 37.09 -11.75
CA ARG A 230 3.26 37.28 -10.32
C ARG A 230 2.63 38.54 -9.70
N THR A 231 1.99 39.39 -10.49
CA THR A 231 1.35 40.65 -10.10
C THR A 231 -0.14 40.54 -9.72
N LEU A 232 -0.79 39.38 -9.91
CA LEU A 232 -2.22 39.21 -9.61
C LEU A 232 -2.48 39.04 -8.09
N ASN A 233 -2.49 40.17 -7.38
CA ASN A 233 -2.95 40.25 -6.00
C ASN A 233 -4.47 39.97 -5.89
N PHE A 234 -4.81 38.77 -5.40
CA PHE A 234 -6.16 38.44 -4.89
C PHE A 234 -6.43 39.04 -3.48
N GLY A 235 -5.63 40.01 -3.05
CA GLY A 235 -5.73 40.61 -1.72
C GLY A 235 -6.98 41.49 -1.55
N LEU A 236 -7.52 41.52 -0.33
CA LEU A 236 -8.49 42.53 0.07
C LEU A 236 -7.80 43.90 0.07
N MET A 237 -8.20 44.79 -0.83
CA MET A 237 -7.87 46.21 -0.73
C MET A 237 -8.82 46.85 0.27
N GLU A 238 -8.27 47.55 1.27
CA GLU A 238 -9.05 48.46 2.11
C GLU A 238 -9.59 49.62 1.26
N GLU A 239 -10.83 50.04 1.50
CA GLU A 239 -11.44 51.16 0.78
C GLU A 239 -10.81 52.49 1.22
N GLN A 240 -9.74 52.92 0.55
CA GLN A 240 -9.30 54.31 0.61
C GLN A 240 -10.33 55.18 -0.12
N GLY A 241 -11.14 55.90 0.65
CA GLY A 241 -12.31 56.61 0.13
C GLY A 241 -11.97 57.78 -0.79
N SER A 242 -12.46 57.72 -2.03
CA SER A 242 -12.58 58.84 -2.95
C SER A 242 -14.03 58.98 -3.42
N THR A 243 -14.72 60.01 -2.94
CA THR A 243 -16.17 60.19 -3.15
C THR A 243 -16.48 60.77 -4.53
N GLU A 244 -16.59 59.92 -5.55
CA GLU A 244 -17.16 60.31 -6.86
C GLU A 244 -18.58 59.75 -7.05
N VAL A 245 -19.51 60.65 -7.36
CA VAL A 245 -20.95 60.34 -7.46
C VAL A 245 -21.30 59.98 -8.89
N PHE A 246 -21.49 58.68 -9.16
CA PHE A 246 -22.16 58.21 -10.38
C PHE A 246 -23.55 57.63 -10.10
N SER A 247 -24.43 57.76 -11.10
CA SER A 247 -25.87 57.64 -10.94
C SER A 247 -26.36 56.22 -10.69
N ARG A 248 -27.32 56.08 -9.78
CA ARG A 248 -28.06 54.82 -9.56
C ARG A 248 -28.78 54.39 -10.84
N LYS A 249 -28.32 53.30 -11.45
CA LYS A 249 -29.16 52.38 -12.23
C LYS A 249 -29.45 51.13 -11.39
N ALA A 250 -30.42 50.32 -11.83
CA ALA A 250 -30.92 49.19 -11.05
C ALA A 250 -29.83 48.14 -10.77
N ALA A 251 -29.92 47.48 -9.62
CA ALA A 251 -29.02 46.40 -9.25
C ALA A 251 -29.38 45.11 -10.00
N GLU A 252 -28.59 44.77 -11.01
CA GLU A 252 -28.59 43.44 -11.63
C GLU A 252 -27.93 42.42 -10.66
N PRO A 253 -28.34 41.14 -10.66
CA PRO A 253 -27.90 40.18 -9.65
C PRO A 253 -26.42 39.82 -9.76
N TYR A 254 -25.76 39.70 -8.59
CA TYR A 254 -24.34 39.43 -8.42
C TYR A 254 -23.91 38.01 -8.88
N SER A 255 -23.85 37.78 -10.19
CA SER A 255 -23.39 36.52 -10.80
C SER A 255 -22.06 36.68 -11.54
N LEU A 256 -21.21 35.66 -11.47
CA LEU A 256 -19.98 35.56 -12.27
C LEU A 256 -20.26 35.13 -13.73
N THR A 257 -21.40 34.48 -13.98
CA THR A 257 -21.73 33.82 -15.26
C THR A 257 -21.67 34.73 -16.50
N PRO A 258 -22.15 36.00 -16.50
CA PRO A 258 -22.08 36.85 -17.69
C PRO A 258 -20.63 37.15 -18.11
N TYR A 259 -19.81 37.65 -17.16
CA TYR A 259 -18.39 37.89 -17.37
C TYR A 259 -17.62 36.62 -17.79
N PHE A 260 -18.12 35.46 -17.37
CA PHE A 260 -17.54 34.18 -17.75
C PHE A 260 -17.90 33.79 -19.20
N LYS A 261 -19.12 34.04 -19.68
CA LYS A 261 -19.47 33.89 -21.11
C LYS A 261 -18.69 34.88 -21.99
N ASP A 262 -18.51 36.12 -21.54
CA ASP A 262 -17.67 37.12 -22.25
C ASP A 262 -16.23 36.63 -22.42
N LEU A 263 -15.65 36.02 -21.38
CA LEU A 263 -14.30 35.45 -21.40
C LEU A 263 -14.16 34.29 -22.41
N LEU A 264 -15.15 33.41 -22.48
CA LEU A 264 -15.19 32.31 -23.46
C LEU A 264 -15.31 32.85 -24.90
N ALA A 265 -16.18 33.84 -25.12
CA ALA A 265 -16.35 34.48 -26.43
C ALA A 265 -15.04 35.14 -26.92
N ALA A 266 -14.36 35.88 -26.03
CA ALA A 266 -13.06 36.49 -26.33
C ALA A 266 -11.98 35.44 -26.65
N TYR A 267 -11.96 34.32 -25.92
CA TYR A 267 -11.01 33.23 -26.18
C TYR A 267 -11.26 32.54 -27.53
N GLN A 268 -12.52 32.22 -27.84
CA GLN A 268 -12.93 31.60 -29.11
C GLN A 268 -12.67 32.52 -30.31
N ALA A 269 -12.86 33.84 -30.14
CA ALA A 269 -12.53 34.86 -31.14
C ALA A 269 -11.02 35.15 -31.27
N LYS A 270 -10.19 34.67 -30.33
CA LYS A 270 -8.76 35.01 -30.18
C LYS A 270 -8.52 36.52 -30.04
N ASP A 271 -9.41 37.21 -29.34
CA ASP A 271 -9.30 38.65 -29.11
C ASP A 271 -8.21 38.99 -28.07
N SER A 272 -7.49 40.06 -28.36
CA SER A 272 -6.62 40.81 -27.46
C SER A 272 -7.21 41.10 -26.08
N SER A 273 -8.53 41.34 -25.98
CA SER A 273 -9.22 41.62 -24.71
C SER A 273 -9.19 40.46 -23.70
N PHE A 274 -8.87 39.24 -24.14
CA PHE A 274 -8.89 38.03 -23.31
C PHE A 274 -8.08 38.17 -22.00
N GLN A 275 -6.90 38.81 -22.02
CA GLN A 275 -6.10 38.95 -20.80
C GLN A 275 -6.76 39.87 -19.77
N GLU A 276 -7.31 41.01 -20.18
CA GLU A 276 -8.00 41.95 -19.29
C GLU A 276 -9.28 41.33 -18.70
N LEU A 277 -10.03 40.60 -19.53
CA LEU A 277 -11.20 39.84 -19.10
C LEU A 277 -10.81 38.70 -18.13
N PHE A 278 -9.71 37.99 -18.39
CA PHE A 278 -9.21 36.92 -17.52
C PHE A 278 -8.80 37.45 -16.14
N GLU A 279 -8.07 38.58 -16.10
CA GLU A 279 -7.76 39.26 -14.83
C GLU A 279 -9.03 39.70 -14.08
N ARG A 280 -10.01 40.25 -14.80
CA ARG A 280 -11.30 40.69 -14.24
C ARG A 280 -12.08 39.52 -13.66
N VAL A 281 -12.22 38.41 -14.40
CA VAL A 281 -12.87 37.19 -13.93
C VAL A 281 -12.15 36.63 -12.71
N CYS A 282 -10.81 36.58 -12.70
CA CYS A 282 -10.03 36.19 -11.52
C CYS A 282 -10.36 37.06 -10.29
N LYS A 283 -10.36 38.39 -10.44
CA LYS A 283 -10.67 39.34 -9.35
C LYS A 283 -12.12 39.22 -8.84
N LEU A 284 -13.05 38.74 -9.67
CA LEU A 284 -14.46 38.49 -9.29
C LEU A 284 -14.73 37.06 -8.79
N PHE A 285 -13.84 36.10 -9.09
CA PHE A 285 -13.96 34.68 -8.73
C PHE A 285 -14.14 34.43 -7.23
N CYS A 286 -13.56 35.30 -6.40
CA CYS A 286 -13.63 35.23 -4.93
C CYS A 286 -14.76 36.10 -4.34
N LYS A 287 -15.60 36.73 -5.17
CA LYS A 287 -16.66 37.68 -4.74
C LYS A 287 -18.07 37.26 -5.14
N TYR A 288 -18.25 36.66 -6.32
CA TYR A 288 -19.56 36.32 -6.87
C TYR A 288 -19.65 34.84 -7.23
N HIS A 289 -20.86 34.27 -7.10
CA HIS A 289 -21.11 32.87 -7.43
C HIS A 289 -21.28 32.68 -8.95
N LEU A 290 -20.73 31.58 -9.43
CA LEU A 290 -21.06 30.95 -10.70
C LEU A 290 -22.43 30.25 -10.57
N SER A 291 -23.16 30.10 -11.67
CA SER A 291 -24.39 29.28 -11.68
C SER A 291 -24.03 27.80 -11.56
N ASP A 292 -24.84 26.99 -10.86
CA ASP A 292 -24.77 25.54 -10.97
C ASP A 292 -25.22 25.11 -12.38
N ASP A 293 -26.35 25.66 -12.84
CA ASP A 293 -26.85 25.49 -14.21
C ASP A 293 -26.07 26.43 -15.17
N LEU A 294 -24.92 25.95 -15.65
CA LEU A 294 -24.11 26.61 -16.67
C LEU A 294 -24.47 26.13 -18.08
N ASP A 295 -25.42 26.78 -18.73
CA ASP A 295 -25.63 26.59 -20.17
C ASP A 295 -24.47 27.19 -20.97
N LEU A 296 -23.57 26.32 -21.43
CA LEU A 296 -22.40 26.63 -22.25
C LEU A 296 -22.49 26.00 -23.65
N THR A 297 -23.70 25.60 -24.08
CA THR A 297 -23.94 24.95 -25.40
C THR A 297 -23.56 25.82 -26.61
N GLU A 298 -23.40 27.12 -26.39
CA GLU A 298 -22.98 28.12 -27.37
C GLU A 298 -21.47 28.07 -27.72
N PHE A 299 -20.66 27.39 -26.91
CA PHE A 299 -19.19 27.36 -27.00
C PHE A 299 -18.66 25.95 -27.29
N SER A 300 -17.49 25.82 -27.92
CA SER A 300 -16.88 24.50 -28.12
C SER A 300 -16.25 23.95 -26.83
N ALA A 301 -16.38 22.64 -26.60
CA ALA A 301 -15.91 21.99 -25.38
C ALA A 301 -14.42 22.24 -25.09
N ASP A 302 -13.56 22.22 -26.11
CA ASP A 302 -12.12 22.49 -25.97
C ASP A 302 -11.84 23.93 -25.51
N THR A 303 -12.57 24.91 -26.04
CA THR A 303 -12.48 26.33 -25.62
C THR A 303 -12.88 26.48 -24.16
N VAL A 304 -13.97 25.82 -23.75
CA VAL A 304 -14.44 25.85 -22.35
C VAL A 304 -13.41 25.18 -21.44
N GLN A 305 -12.92 23.99 -21.79
CA GLN A 305 -11.91 23.25 -21.04
C GLN A 305 -10.61 24.06 -20.83
N GLU A 306 -10.02 24.63 -21.88
CA GLU A 306 -8.76 25.37 -21.75
C GLU A 306 -8.89 26.59 -20.82
N VAL A 307 -10.05 27.28 -20.87
CA VAL A 307 -10.33 28.43 -19.99
C VAL A 307 -10.58 27.96 -18.55
N PHE A 308 -11.33 26.87 -18.35
CA PHE A 308 -11.55 26.26 -17.03
C PHE A 308 -10.22 25.83 -16.39
N LEU A 309 -9.33 25.15 -17.13
CA LEU A 309 -8.01 24.73 -16.63
C LEU A 309 -7.13 25.91 -16.23
N LYS A 310 -7.11 26.99 -17.02
CA LYS A 310 -6.39 28.24 -16.70
C LYS A 310 -6.95 28.92 -15.45
N LEU A 311 -8.28 28.93 -15.28
CA LEU A 311 -8.91 29.45 -14.07
C LEU A 311 -8.62 28.58 -12.84
N LEU A 312 -8.67 27.25 -12.94
CA LEU A 312 -8.29 26.37 -11.83
C LEU A 312 -6.83 26.58 -11.41
N SER A 313 -5.89 26.68 -12.35
CA SER A 313 -4.47 26.88 -12.02
C SER A 313 -4.22 28.24 -11.35
N SER A 314 -4.93 29.28 -11.77
CA SER A 314 -4.79 30.64 -11.22
C SER A 314 -5.49 30.80 -9.86
N SER A 315 -6.66 30.18 -9.68
CA SER A 315 -7.45 30.28 -8.44
C SER A 315 -6.99 29.35 -7.32
N TYR A 316 -6.31 28.23 -7.63
CA TYR A 316 -5.89 27.22 -6.64
C TYR A 316 -5.16 27.79 -5.42
N SER A 317 -4.32 28.81 -5.60
CA SER A 317 -3.60 29.46 -4.48
C SER A 317 -4.55 30.16 -3.51
N ALA A 318 -5.56 30.87 -4.02
CA ALA A 318 -6.58 31.55 -3.20
C ALA A 318 -7.48 30.52 -2.50
N VAL A 319 -7.96 29.50 -3.23
CA VAL A 319 -8.81 28.41 -2.72
C VAL A 319 -8.12 27.63 -1.59
N ASN A 320 -6.85 27.26 -1.80
CA ASN A 320 -6.00 26.61 -0.79
C ASN A 320 -5.79 27.52 0.44
N THR A 321 -5.66 28.83 0.24
CA THR A 321 -5.54 29.81 1.32
C THR A 321 -6.82 29.91 2.16
N GLN A 322 -8.01 30.00 1.54
CA GLN A 322 -9.28 30.01 2.29
C GLN A 322 -9.51 28.72 3.07
N TYR A 323 -9.24 27.56 2.45
CA TYR A 323 -9.34 26.28 3.14
C TYR A 323 -8.38 26.17 4.34
N LYS A 324 -7.14 26.67 4.21
CA LYS A 324 -6.20 26.77 5.34
C LYS A 324 -6.70 27.69 6.46
N GLN A 325 -7.41 28.77 6.13
CA GLN A 325 -8.06 29.62 7.15
C GLN A 325 -9.16 28.87 7.90
N ILE A 326 -10.05 28.16 7.19
CA ILE A 326 -11.09 27.31 7.79
C ILE A 326 -10.46 26.25 8.71
N GLN A 327 -9.44 25.54 8.24
CA GLN A 327 -8.71 24.57 9.06
C GLN A 327 -8.02 25.22 10.29
N ASN A 328 -7.51 26.44 10.17
CA ASN A 328 -6.94 27.18 11.31
C ASN A 328 -8.01 27.57 12.35
N ARG A 329 -9.22 27.95 11.92
CA ARG A 329 -10.37 28.19 12.81
C ARG A 329 -10.74 26.90 13.55
N ASN A 330 -10.91 25.78 12.84
CA ASN A 330 -11.19 24.47 13.43
C ASN A 330 -10.12 24.03 14.45
N CYS A 331 -8.83 24.21 14.12
CA CYS A 331 -7.72 23.92 15.04
C CYS A 331 -7.74 24.80 16.31
N LYS A 332 -8.11 26.08 16.18
CA LYS A 332 -8.30 26.96 17.34
C LYS A 332 -9.48 26.49 18.21
N LEU A 333 -10.65 26.28 17.60
CA LEU A 333 -11.84 25.78 18.29
C LEU A 333 -11.57 24.46 19.04
N PHE A 334 -10.79 23.55 18.45
CA PHE A 334 -10.39 22.31 19.10
C PHE A 334 -9.46 22.52 20.31
N LYS A 335 -8.56 23.51 20.27
CA LYS A 335 -7.74 23.89 21.43
C LYS A 335 -8.57 24.54 22.54
N ASP A 336 -9.48 25.44 22.17
CA ASP A 336 -10.38 26.12 23.09
C ASP A 336 -11.28 25.07 23.80
N PHE A 337 -11.90 24.15 23.04
CA PHE A 337 -12.65 23.00 23.54
C PHE A 337 -11.81 22.05 24.41
N SER A 338 -10.59 21.69 23.98
CA SER A 338 -9.71 20.83 24.78
C SER A 338 -9.34 21.50 26.12
N SER A 339 -9.09 22.81 26.13
CA SER A 339 -8.83 23.55 27.37
C SER A 339 -10.05 23.55 28.32
N LEU A 340 -11.26 23.66 27.76
CA LEU A 340 -12.52 23.56 28.51
C LEU A 340 -12.64 22.21 29.22
N LEU A 341 -12.35 21.10 28.52
CA LEU A 341 -12.37 19.75 29.09
C LEU A 341 -11.38 19.59 30.26
N LEU A 342 -10.15 20.10 30.11
CA LEU A 342 -9.10 19.98 31.14
C LEU A 342 -9.40 20.84 32.38
N ASN A 343 -9.89 22.06 32.18
CA ASN A 343 -10.26 22.97 33.28
C ASN A 343 -11.39 22.42 34.16
N ASN A 344 -12.21 21.52 33.62
CA ASN A 344 -13.31 20.84 34.33
C ASN A 344 -12.87 19.49 34.97
N ASN A 345 -11.59 19.39 35.37
CA ASN A 345 -11.05 18.28 36.18
C ASN A 345 -11.31 16.88 35.60
N LEU A 346 -10.86 16.61 34.37
CA LEU A 346 -11.05 15.31 33.68
C LEU A 346 -10.21 14.13 34.26
N MET A 347 -9.88 14.17 35.55
CA MET A 347 -9.02 13.22 36.27
C MET A 347 -9.76 12.69 37.51
N LEU A 348 -10.22 11.44 37.45
CA LEU A 348 -11.23 10.86 38.34
C LEU A 348 -10.72 10.34 39.69
N PRO A 349 -11.62 10.31 40.69
CA PRO A 349 -12.02 9.04 41.32
C PRO A 349 -13.49 8.67 41.09
N LYS A 350 -13.88 7.46 41.50
CA LYS A 350 -15.17 6.81 41.19
C LYS A 350 -16.42 7.67 41.43
N GLN A 351 -17.24 7.78 40.40
CA GLN A 351 -18.70 7.76 40.52
C GLN A 351 -19.25 6.47 39.88
N LYS A 352 -20.54 6.18 40.12
CA LYS A 352 -21.26 4.94 39.80
C LYS A 352 -20.85 4.33 38.45
N GLU A 353 -20.14 3.20 38.47
CA GLU A 353 -19.70 2.55 37.23
C GLU A 353 -20.86 1.76 36.60
N ILE A 354 -20.99 1.84 35.27
CA ILE A 354 -21.97 1.05 34.49
C ILE A 354 -21.42 -0.36 34.33
N GLU A 355 -22.25 -1.38 34.57
CA GLU A 355 -21.90 -2.77 34.34
C GLU A 355 -21.74 -3.05 32.84
N VAL A 356 -20.71 -3.84 32.50
CA VAL A 356 -20.37 -4.22 31.12
C VAL A 356 -20.88 -5.64 30.91
N SER A 357 -21.69 -5.87 29.88
CA SER A 357 -22.19 -7.21 29.54
C SER A 357 -21.06 -8.11 29.03
N GLU A 358 -21.19 -9.44 29.13
CA GLU A 358 -20.19 -10.40 28.66
C GLU A 358 -20.08 -10.45 27.11
N GLU A 359 -21.08 -9.95 26.38
CA GLU A 359 -21.11 -9.96 24.90
C GLU A 359 -20.21 -8.89 24.26
N GLU A 360 -19.49 -9.22 23.18
CA GLU A 360 -18.80 -8.20 22.36
C GLU A 360 -19.81 -7.28 21.66
N SER A 361 -20.02 -6.08 22.20
CA SER A 361 -21.00 -5.11 21.70
C SER A 361 -20.43 -3.69 21.52
N LEU A 362 -21.04 -2.93 20.60
CA LEU A 362 -20.79 -1.49 20.44
C LEU A 362 -21.09 -0.73 21.75
N VAL A 363 -22.13 -1.16 22.49
CA VAL A 363 -22.53 -0.52 23.76
C VAL A 363 -21.42 -0.69 24.81
N ASN A 364 -20.92 -1.91 25.01
CA ASN A 364 -19.79 -2.18 25.90
C ASN A 364 -18.52 -1.42 25.49
N SER A 365 -18.24 -1.37 24.20
CA SER A 365 -17.11 -0.61 23.65
C SER A 365 -17.22 0.89 23.97
N LEU A 366 -18.42 1.47 23.86
CA LEU A 366 -18.68 2.88 24.18
C LEU A 366 -18.65 3.17 25.69
N ILE A 367 -19.12 2.24 26.54
CA ILE A 367 -19.01 2.35 28.00
C ILE A 367 -17.53 2.40 28.41
N LEU A 368 -16.71 1.46 27.92
CA LEU A 368 -15.28 1.42 28.24
C LEU A 368 -14.51 2.61 27.64
N LEU A 369 -14.85 3.05 26.42
CA LEU A 369 -14.24 4.22 25.78
C LEU A 369 -14.53 5.51 26.56
N THR A 370 -15.78 5.75 26.93
CA THR A 370 -16.17 6.94 27.73
C THR A 370 -15.65 6.88 29.16
N ALA A 371 -15.53 5.69 29.76
CA ALA A 371 -14.87 5.49 31.05
C ALA A 371 -13.34 5.65 30.99
N CYS A 372 -12.74 5.77 29.80
CA CYS A 372 -11.30 5.72 29.58
C CYS A 372 -10.63 4.47 30.18
N LYS A 373 -11.33 3.33 30.08
CA LYS A 373 -10.84 2.00 30.43
C LYS A 373 -10.37 1.25 29.17
N GLU A 374 -9.64 0.17 29.37
CA GLU A 374 -9.23 -0.79 28.34
C GLU A 374 -9.95 -2.13 28.51
N THR A 375 -9.97 -2.64 29.74
CA THR A 375 -10.83 -3.74 30.21
C THR A 375 -11.70 -3.27 31.39
N PRO A 376 -12.75 -3.99 31.82
CA PRO A 376 -13.59 -3.57 32.96
C PRO A 376 -12.82 -3.35 34.27
N GLU A 377 -11.77 -4.14 34.50
CA GLU A 377 -10.90 -4.12 35.69
C GLU A 377 -9.84 -3.00 35.62
N SER A 378 -9.52 -2.54 34.42
CA SER A 378 -8.51 -1.51 34.20
C SER A 378 -8.88 -0.18 34.85
N ILE A 379 -7.87 0.61 35.23
CA ILE A 379 -8.06 1.91 35.86
C ILE A 379 -8.32 2.95 34.78
N ARG A 380 -9.24 3.89 35.05
CA ARG A 380 -9.56 4.99 34.14
C ARG A 380 -8.33 5.88 33.90
N GLU A 381 -7.89 6.02 32.65
CA GLU A 381 -6.73 6.84 32.25
C GLU A 381 -7.05 7.65 31.00
N PHE A 382 -7.15 8.98 31.15
CA PHE A 382 -7.45 9.89 30.05
C PHE A 382 -6.19 10.28 29.26
N ASP A 383 -6.14 9.88 27.99
CA ASP A 383 -5.17 10.38 27.01
C ASP A 383 -5.87 10.71 25.67
N PHE A 384 -5.65 11.93 25.17
CA PHE A 384 -6.28 12.45 23.95
C PHE A 384 -5.95 11.64 22.69
N GLU A 385 -4.70 11.19 22.55
CA GLU A 385 -4.21 10.42 21.39
C GLU A 385 -4.82 9.02 21.41
N ARG A 386 -4.81 8.37 22.59
CA ARG A 386 -5.41 7.04 22.78
C ARG A 386 -6.91 7.03 22.44
N ILE A 387 -7.65 8.05 22.87
CA ILE A 387 -9.10 8.17 22.59
C ILE A 387 -9.36 8.57 21.13
N ALA A 388 -8.53 9.43 20.52
CA ALA A 388 -8.63 9.78 19.10
C ALA A 388 -8.44 8.55 18.20
N HIS A 389 -7.39 7.75 18.43
CA HIS A 389 -7.18 6.50 17.70
C HIS A 389 -8.35 5.52 17.89
N ARG A 390 -8.76 5.23 19.13
CA ARG A 390 -9.93 4.37 19.39
C ARG A 390 -11.20 4.84 18.69
N THR A 391 -11.42 6.15 18.63
CA THR A 391 -12.56 6.75 17.94
C THR A 391 -12.50 6.53 16.42
N LEU A 392 -11.31 6.60 15.82
CA LEU A 392 -11.12 6.39 14.38
C LEU A 392 -11.27 4.90 13.98
N GLY A 393 -10.73 3.98 14.77
CA GLY A 393 -10.93 2.53 14.54
C GLY A 393 -12.36 2.06 14.85
N LEU A 394 -13.10 2.78 15.71
CA LEU A 394 -14.53 2.56 15.89
C LEU A 394 -15.31 2.99 14.63
N LEU A 395 -14.95 4.13 14.02
CA LEU A 395 -15.57 4.64 12.79
C LEU A 395 -15.29 3.75 11.56
N SER A 396 -14.15 3.05 11.51
CA SER A 396 -13.91 2.04 10.46
C SER A 396 -14.77 0.77 10.63
N THR A 397 -15.42 0.60 11.78
CA THR A 397 -16.19 -0.61 12.12
C THR A 397 -17.70 -0.35 12.21
N TYR A 398 -18.13 0.87 12.57
CA TYR A 398 -19.54 1.22 12.75
C TYR A 398 -19.88 2.59 12.16
N ASP A 399 -21.08 2.71 11.58
CA ASP A 399 -21.58 3.98 11.03
C ASP A 399 -21.70 5.09 12.09
N LEU A 400 -21.30 6.31 11.73
CA LEU A 400 -21.36 7.50 12.57
C LEU A 400 -22.75 7.70 13.22
N VAL A 401 -23.83 7.54 12.44
CA VAL A 401 -25.21 7.65 12.94
C VAL A 401 -25.50 6.62 14.04
N THR A 402 -25.04 5.39 13.88
CA THR A 402 -25.19 4.29 14.84
C THR A 402 -24.39 4.56 16.11
N ILE A 403 -23.17 5.10 16.00
CA ILE A 403 -22.35 5.51 17.15
C ILE A 403 -23.05 6.64 17.92
N LEU A 404 -23.52 7.69 17.24
CA LEU A 404 -24.22 8.83 17.86
C LEU A 404 -25.51 8.44 18.57
N ILE A 405 -26.29 7.51 17.99
CA ILE A 405 -27.53 7.01 18.62
C ILE A 405 -27.22 6.24 19.91
N ASN A 406 -26.18 5.40 19.93
CA ASN A 406 -25.83 4.63 21.12
C ASN A 406 -25.17 5.50 22.20
N LEU A 407 -24.32 6.46 21.83
CA LEU A 407 -23.79 7.47 22.77
C LEU A 407 -24.94 8.29 23.41
N ARG A 408 -25.94 8.72 22.63
CA ARG A 408 -27.10 9.43 23.17
C ARG A 408 -27.94 8.55 24.13
N ARG A 409 -28.12 7.26 23.81
CA ARG A 409 -28.83 6.31 24.69
C ARG A 409 -28.12 6.10 26.02
N LEU A 410 -26.79 5.98 25.99
CA LEU A 410 -25.94 5.82 27.18
C LEU A 410 -25.84 7.10 28.02
N TYR A 411 -25.99 8.29 27.42
CA TYR A 411 -25.69 9.58 28.05
C TYR A 411 -26.35 9.76 29.44
N LYS A 412 -27.56 9.23 29.64
CA LYS A 412 -28.27 9.28 30.93
C LYS A 412 -27.59 8.48 32.06
N ASP A 413 -26.89 7.41 31.71
CA ASP A 413 -26.26 6.48 32.64
C ASP A 413 -24.78 6.84 32.90
N LEU A 414 -24.17 7.66 32.03
CA LEU A 414 -22.79 8.15 32.13
C LEU A 414 -22.60 9.09 33.35
N ASP A 415 -21.46 8.95 34.04
CA ASP A 415 -21.02 9.96 35.01
C ASP A 415 -20.53 11.27 34.35
N TYR A 416 -20.28 12.29 35.17
CA TYR A 416 -19.87 13.62 34.73
C TYR A 416 -18.63 13.60 33.81
N HIS A 417 -17.62 12.79 34.12
CA HIS A 417 -16.40 12.72 33.33
C HIS A 417 -16.62 11.90 32.06
N GLN A 418 -17.39 10.80 32.13
CA GLN A 418 -17.80 10.04 30.95
C GLN A 418 -18.57 10.91 29.94
N LYS A 419 -19.41 11.86 30.39
CA LYS A 419 -20.10 12.84 29.54
C LYS A 419 -19.13 13.80 28.84
N LEU A 420 -18.07 14.23 29.52
CA LEU A 420 -17.00 15.04 28.92
C LEU A 420 -16.21 14.23 27.86
N VAL A 421 -15.89 12.96 28.14
CA VAL A 421 -15.23 12.07 27.16
C VAL A 421 -16.15 11.76 25.97
N ALA A 422 -17.44 11.55 26.20
CA ALA A 422 -18.42 11.35 25.13
C ALA A 422 -18.47 12.56 24.17
N ASN A 423 -18.42 13.78 24.71
CA ASN A 423 -18.30 15.01 23.90
C ASN A 423 -16.99 15.05 23.10
N TYR A 424 -15.86 14.65 23.69
CA TYR A 424 -14.59 14.56 22.95
C TYR A 424 -14.63 13.52 21.81
N VAL A 425 -15.19 12.34 22.05
CA VAL A 425 -15.39 11.31 21.02
C VAL A 425 -16.26 11.85 19.88
N VAL A 426 -17.35 12.54 20.19
CA VAL A 426 -18.24 13.17 19.20
C VAL A 426 -17.54 14.29 18.41
N TRP A 427 -16.65 15.07 19.05
CA TRP A 427 -15.83 16.07 18.37
C TRP A 427 -14.87 15.44 17.34
N GLN A 428 -14.18 14.35 17.73
CA GLN A 428 -13.29 13.62 16.82
C GLN A 428 -14.06 13.01 15.65
N LEU A 429 -15.18 12.31 15.93
CA LEU A 429 -16.06 11.74 14.90
C LEU A 429 -16.53 12.77 13.87
N PHE A 430 -17.00 13.94 14.31
CA PHE A 430 -17.41 15.02 13.40
C PHE A 430 -16.22 15.57 12.60
N SER A 431 -15.07 15.78 13.26
CA SER A 431 -13.85 16.28 12.62
C SER A 431 -13.34 15.35 11.51
N TYR A 432 -13.38 14.03 11.74
CA TYR A 432 -13.03 13.03 10.71
C TYR A 432 -14.05 13.03 9.56
N GLN A 433 -15.35 13.09 9.86
CA GLN A 433 -16.38 13.10 8.81
C GLN A 433 -16.33 14.35 7.92
N CYS A 434 -15.91 15.51 8.46
CA CYS A 434 -15.62 16.69 7.65
C CYS A 434 -14.44 16.48 6.67
N ILE A 435 -13.44 15.67 7.04
CA ILE A 435 -12.33 15.29 6.14
C ILE A 435 -12.79 14.27 5.09
N GLU A 436 -13.82 13.48 5.35
CA GLU A 436 -14.48 12.63 4.35
C GLU A 436 -15.50 13.37 3.46
N GLY A 437 -15.67 14.70 3.63
CA GLY A 437 -16.57 15.50 2.78
C GLY A 437 -18.04 15.43 3.18
N LEU A 438 -18.34 15.49 4.49
CA LEU A 438 -19.71 15.58 5.03
C LEU A 438 -20.58 16.62 4.29
N ARG A 439 -21.53 16.13 3.48
CA ARG A 439 -22.52 16.98 2.79
C ARG A 439 -23.51 17.58 3.80
N SER A 440 -23.92 18.83 3.54
CA SER A 440 -24.74 19.68 4.42
C SER A 440 -26.11 19.11 4.80
N ASN A 441 -26.71 18.25 3.97
CA ASN A 441 -27.97 17.56 4.27
C ASN A 441 -27.74 16.11 4.70
N SER A 442 -27.52 15.89 6.01
CA SER A 442 -27.30 14.56 6.57
C SER A 442 -28.04 14.32 7.89
N LEU A 443 -28.50 13.09 8.09
CA LEU A 443 -29.04 12.56 9.34
C LEU A 443 -28.06 12.76 10.53
N VAL A 444 -26.76 12.85 10.25
CA VAL A 444 -25.71 13.19 11.22
C VAL A 444 -25.99 14.51 11.93
N PHE A 445 -26.35 15.58 11.22
CA PHE A 445 -26.65 16.89 11.83
C PHE A 445 -27.90 16.84 12.73
N LEU A 446 -28.87 15.99 12.39
CA LEU A 446 -30.06 15.76 13.23
C LEU A 446 -29.70 14.96 14.49
N GLN A 447 -28.90 13.90 14.39
CA GLN A 447 -28.41 13.17 15.56
C GLN A 447 -27.53 14.05 16.46
N MET A 448 -26.72 14.94 15.87
CA MET A 448 -25.92 15.94 16.59
C MET A 448 -26.80 16.91 17.37
N LYS A 449 -27.84 17.49 16.76
CA LYS A 449 -28.82 18.34 17.47
C LYS A 449 -29.54 17.59 18.60
N PHE A 450 -29.81 16.29 18.44
CA PHE A 450 -30.35 15.48 19.54
C PHE A 450 -29.32 15.18 20.65
N PHE A 451 -28.03 15.08 20.33
CA PHE A 451 -26.96 14.93 21.33
C PHE A 451 -26.70 16.24 22.11
N PHE A 452 -26.74 17.38 21.43
CA PHE A 452 -26.64 18.70 22.06
C PHE A 452 -27.76 18.94 23.09
N LYS A 453 -28.97 18.42 22.88
CA LYS A 453 -30.03 18.45 23.89
C LYS A 453 -29.65 17.73 25.18
N CYS A 454 -28.98 16.58 25.10
CA CYS A 454 -28.52 15.83 26.28
C CYS A 454 -27.44 16.60 27.07
N ASN A 455 -26.63 17.44 26.42
CA ASN A 455 -25.67 18.31 27.12
C ASN A 455 -26.35 19.36 28.00
N VAL A 456 -27.55 19.83 27.65
CA VAL A 456 -28.24 20.95 28.33
C VAL A 456 -29.49 20.54 29.12
N ASP A 457 -29.74 19.23 29.20
CA ASP A 457 -30.82 18.64 29.99
C ASP A 457 -30.67 19.00 31.48
N GLU A 458 -31.77 19.38 32.14
CA GLU A 458 -31.76 19.91 33.52
C GLU A 458 -31.47 18.85 34.58
N GLU A 459 -31.86 17.59 34.35
CA GLU A 459 -31.62 16.48 35.28
C GLU A 459 -30.37 15.68 34.90
N ILE A 460 -30.10 15.56 33.59
CA ILE A 460 -29.14 14.60 33.03
C ILE A 460 -27.87 15.27 32.47
N GLY A 461 -27.92 16.55 32.13
CA GLY A 461 -26.89 17.22 31.34
C GLY A 461 -25.64 17.69 32.10
N LEU A 462 -24.97 18.67 31.50
CA LEU A 462 -23.81 19.39 32.02
C LEU A 462 -24.15 20.87 32.33
N GLY A 463 -25.43 21.26 32.23
CA GLY A 463 -25.91 22.62 32.50
C GLY A 463 -25.17 23.70 31.72
N LEU A 464 -24.66 24.72 32.41
CA LEU A 464 -23.90 25.83 31.80
C LEU A 464 -22.65 25.36 31.02
N LEU A 465 -22.00 24.27 31.46
CA LEU A 465 -20.87 23.69 30.74
C LEU A 465 -21.33 23.02 29.44
N GLY A 466 -22.51 22.39 29.45
CA GLY A 466 -23.14 21.82 28.27
C GLY A 466 -23.51 22.88 27.23
N LEU A 467 -24.00 24.05 27.66
CA LEU A 467 -24.25 25.20 26.77
C LEU A 467 -22.95 25.69 26.10
N HIS A 468 -21.85 25.80 26.84
CA HIS A 468 -20.55 26.23 26.29
C HIS A 468 -19.93 25.16 25.37
N ILE A 469 -20.10 23.87 25.67
CA ILE A 469 -19.70 22.79 24.75
C ILE A 469 -20.51 22.88 23.46
N ASN A 470 -21.83 23.07 23.55
CA ASN A 470 -22.70 23.18 22.37
C ASN A 470 -22.34 24.39 21.49
N SER A 471 -22.05 25.57 22.06
CA SER A 471 -21.68 26.73 21.24
C SER A 471 -20.34 26.58 20.52
N LEU A 472 -19.38 25.85 21.10
CA LEU A 472 -18.13 25.47 20.42
C LEU A 472 -18.39 24.47 19.27
N PHE A 473 -19.32 23.53 19.46
CA PHE A 473 -19.77 22.63 18.39
C PHE A 473 -20.53 23.37 17.27
N GLU A 474 -21.38 24.34 17.60
CA GLU A 474 -22.11 25.14 16.63
C GLU A 474 -21.15 26.00 15.81
N ALA A 475 -20.16 26.66 16.44
CA ALA A 475 -19.09 27.38 15.74
C ALA A 475 -18.24 26.45 14.85
N LEU A 476 -17.99 25.20 15.26
CA LEU A 476 -17.31 24.20 14.44
C LEU A 476 -18.16 23.80 13.22
N ILE A 477 -19.46 23.58 13.42
CA ILE A 477 -20.40 23.27 12.32
C ILE A 477 -20.45 24.44 11.34
N GLU A 478 -20.60 25.67 11.81
CA GLU A 478 -20.61 26.87 10.96
C GLU A 478 -19.32 27.03 10.17
N SER A 479 -18.15 26.91 10.81
CA SER A 479 -16.85 27.06 10.15
C SER A 479 -16.55 25.96 9.13
N ASN A 480 -17.20 24.78 9.22
CA ASN A 480 -17.12 23.76 8.17
C ASN A 480 -18.20 23.94 7.09
N LEU A 481 -19.37 24.50 7.43
CA LEU A 481 -20.39 24.88 6.45
C LEU A 481 -19.97 26.08 5.58
N ASP A 482 -19.04 26.92 6.03
CA ASP A 482 -18.44 27.99 5.23
C ASP A 482 -17.80 27.49 3.92
N VAL A 483 -17.35 26.23 3.85
CA VAL A 483 -16.87 25.59 2.61
C VAL A 483 -17.95 25.58 1.52
N PHE A 484 -19.24 25.48 1.92
CA PHE A 484 -20.40 25.53 1.04
C PHE A 484 -21.04 26.93 0.98
N LYS A 485 -20.30 28.00 1.35
CA LYS A 485 -20.72 29.41 1.24
C LYS A 485 -19.68 30.31 0.56
N ASP A 486 -18.39 30.01 0.69
CA ASP A 486 -17.33 30.81 0.09
C ASP A 486 -17.38 30.74 -1.46
N PRO A 487 -17.45 31.89 -2.17
CA PRO A 487 -17.54 31.88 -3.63
C PRO A 487 -16.34 31.21 -4.32
N ALA A 488 -15.12 31.36 -3.80
CA ALA A 488 -13.95 30.76 -4.45
C ALA A 488 -13.97 29.23 -4.33
N LEU A 489 -14.36 28.69 -3.18
CA LEU A 489 -14.51 27.24 -2.98
C LEU A 489 -15.64 26.65 -3.82
N ILE A 490 -16.82 27.30 -3.86
CA ILE A 490 -17.95 26.86 -4.68
C ILE A 490 -17.62 26.93 -6.18
N ASN A 491 -17.10 28.06 -6.65
CA ASN A 491 -16.77 28.25 -8.07
C ASN A 491 -15.69 27.26 -8.53
N TYR A 492 -14.70 26.98 -7.69
CA TYR A 492 -13.71 25.93 -7.95
C TYR A 492 -14.38 24.56 -8.03
N GLN A 493 -15.27 24.22 -7.09
CA GLN A 493 -15.98 22.94 -7.08
C GLN A 493 -16.85 22.73 -8.32
N ILE A 494 -17.67 23.72 -8.73
CA ILE A 494 -18.49 23.67 -9.95
C ILE A 494 -17.61 23.42 -11.18
N ILE A 495 -16.53 24.18 -11.33
CA ILE A 495 -15.57 24.05 -12.44
C ILE A 495 -14.89 22.67 -12.43
N THR A 496 -14.52 22.13 -11.27
CA THR A 496 -13.96 20.76 -11.17
C THR A 496 -14.99 19.67 -11.47
N ASN A 497 -16.24 19.82 -11.06
CA ASN A 497 -17.32 18.85 -11.33
C ASN A 497 -17.60 18.77 -12.84
N TRP A 498 -17.80 19.92 -13.49
CA TRP A 498 -17.97 20.01 -14.94
C TRP A 498 -16.78 19.40 -15.69
N LEU A 499 -15.55 19.71 -15.25
CA LEU A 499 -14.33 19.09 -15.78
C LEU A 499 -14.19 17.59 -15.47
N THR A 500 -14.98 16.99 -14.59
CA THR A 500 -15.06 15.53 -14.44
C THR A 500 -16.17 14.89 -15.28
N GLU A 501 -17.20 15.65 -15.68
CA GLU A 501 -18.34 15.15 -16.46
C GLU A 501 -18.08 15.16 -17.98
N CYS A 502 -17.26 16.07 -18.49
CA CYS A 502 -16.86 16.04 -19.90
C CYS A 502 -15.90 14.88 -20.18
N ASP A 503 -16.18 14.04 -21.19
CA ASP A 503 -15.20 13.10 -21.74
C ASP A 503 -14.19 13.83 -22.63
N ILE A 504 -12.90 13.82 -22.25
CA ILE A 504 -11.84 14.56 -22.93
C ILE A 504 -10.57 13.71 -23.10
N SER A 505 -10.74 12.41 -23.36
CA SER A 505 -9.63 11.53 -23.68
C SER A 505 -9.20 11.72 -25.13
N GLN A 506 -8.34 12.70 -25.39
CA GLN A 506 -7.80 12.96 -26.74
C GLN A 506 -6.66 12.01 -27.14
N ASP A 507 -5.91 11.47 -26.16
CA ASP A 507 -4.69 10.69 -26.40
C ASP A 507 -4.73 9.34 -25.64
N SER A 508 -4.34 8.25 -26.30
CA SER A 508 -4.43 6.90 -25.72
C SER A 508 -3.16 6.51 -24.94
N PHE A 509 -3.34 5.97 -23.74
CA PHE A 509 -2.27 5.55 -22.85
C PHE A 509 -1.40 4.45 -23.47
N ASP A 510 -2.00 3.49 -24.19
CA ASP A 510 -1.24 2.40 -24.82
C ASP A 510 -0.29 2.93 -25.90
N GLN A 511 -0.72 3.96 -26.65
CA GLN A 511 0.10 4.66 -27.63
C GLN A 511 1.19 5.51 -26.96
N LEU A 512 0.90 6.16 -25.83
CA LEU A 512 1.91 6.88 -25.05
C LEU A 512 3.02 5.94 -24.54
N VAL A 513 2.66 4.72 -24.10
CA VAL A 513 3.62 3.69 -23.69
C VAL A 513 4.40 3.12 -24.88
N ASP A 514 3.79 2.90 -26.05
CA ASP A 514 4.53 2.49 -27.26
C ASP A 514 5.53 3.58 -27.70
N ARG A 515 5.13 4.86 -27.74
CA ARG A 515 6.04 5.98 -28.03
C ARG A 515 7.25 5.99 -27.08
N ALA A 516 7.05 5.69 -25.79
CA ALA A 516 8.13 5.58 -24.81
C ALA A 516 9.01 4.31 -24.98
N LEU A 517 8.50 3.23 -25.56
CA LEU A 517 9.23 1.98 -25.79
C LEU A 517 10.00 1.97 -27.14
N ASP A 518 9.55 2.73 -28.13
CA ASP A 518 10.27 2.95 -29.39
C ASP A 518 11.44 3.94 -29.24
N LEU A 519 11.29 4.96 -28.40
CA LEU A 519 12.35 5.92 -28.03
C LEU A 519 13.42 5.26 -27.15
N LYS A 520 14.66 5.76 -27.20
CA LYS A 520 15.76 5.24 -26.36
C LYS A 520 15.84 5.94 -25.02
N LYS A 521 16.61 5.32 -24.12
CA LYS A 521 17.02 5.90 -22.84
C LYS A 521 17.47 7.37 -22.98
N GLY A 522 16.85 8.27 -22.23
CA GLY A 522 17.13 9.72 -22.26
C GLY A 522 16.44 10.52 -23.36
N GLU A 523 15.88 9.90 -24.41
CA GLU A 523 15.09 10.60 -25.44
C GLU A 523 13.62 10.80 -25.02
N ARG A 524 13.15 9.96 -24.08
CA ARG A 524 11.74 9.81 -23.63
C ARG A 524 11.38 10.49 -22.30
N GLU A 525 12.11 11.53 -21.91
CA GLU A 525 11.91 12.20 -20.61
C GLU A 525 10.49 12.80 -20.46
N HIS A 526 9.87 13.21 -21.58
CA HIS A 526 8.53 13.78 -21.62
C HIS A 526 7.45 12.71 -21.36
N GLU A 527 7.53 11.60 -22.09
CA GLU A 527 6.57 10.49 -22.05
C GLU A 527 6.62 9.79 -20.69
N LEU A 528 7.82 9.57 -20.15
CA LEU A 528 8.01 9.02 -18.80
C LEU A 528 7.31 9.87 -17.73
N LYS A 529 7.46 11.20 -17.80
CA LYS A 529 6.84 12.14 -16.84
C LYS A 529 5.32 12.15 -16.95
N LEU A 530 4.78 12.04 -18.15
CA LEU A 530 3.34 11.88 -18.36
C LEU A 530 2.84 10.53 -17.82
N ILE A 531 3.48 9.41 -18.15
CA ILE A 531 3.09 8.07 -17.65
C ILE A 531 3.15 8.01 -16.12
N ALA A 532 4.23 8.52 -15.51
CA ALA A 532 4.38 8.61 -14.05
C ALA A 532 3.36 9.54 -13.39
N GLN A 533 2.89 10.59 -14.08
CA GLN A 533 1.81 11.46 -13.61
C GLN A 533 0.45 10.74 -13.69
N GLU A 534 0.14 10.10 -14.82
CA GLU A 534 -1.13 9.39 -15.04
C GLU A 534 -1.33 8.24 -14.05
N MET A 535 -0.30 7.43 -13.79
CA MET A 535 -0.34 6.37 -12.78
C MET A 535 -0.52 6.94 -11.37
N ARG A 536 0.23 7.98 -11.01
CA ARG A 536 0.15 8.66 -9.70
C ARG A 536 -1.22 9.30 -9.47
N LEU A 537 -1.91 9.75 -10.53
CA LEU A 537 -3.26 10.29 -10.45
C LEU A 537 -4.31 9.23 -10.07
N LEU A 538 -4.14 7.96 -10.49
CA LEU A 538 -5.00 6.85 -10.02
C LEU A 538 -4.91 6.69 -8.50
N THR A 539 -3.68 6.63 -7.97
CA THR A 539 -3.44 6.45 -6.53
C THR A 539 -3.86 7.68 -5.72
N ILE A 540 -3.71 8.89 -6.24
CA ILE A 540 -4.30 10.11 -5.66
C ILE A 540 -5.84 10.02 -5.62
N SER A 541 -6.48 9.62 -6.72
CA SER A 541 -7.94 9.53 -6.83
C SER A 541 -8.50 8.50 -5.84
N PHE A 542 -7.83 7.34 -5.68
CA PHE A 542 -8.15 6.37 -4.63
C PHE A 542 -8.11 7.03 -3.24
N TYR A 543 -7.01 7.68 -2.85
CA TYR A 543 -6.91 8.27 -1.51
C TYR A 543 -7.90 9.43 -1.29
N GLN A 544 -8.28 10.17 -2.34
CA GLN A 544 -9.36 11.17 -2.29
C GLN A 544 -10.73 10.51 -2.03
N LYS A 545 -11.07 9.42 -2.73
CA LYS A 545 -12.38 8.77 -2.66
C LYS A 545 -12.59 7.83 -1.47
N VAL A 546 -11.57 7.02 -1.12
CA VAL A 546 -11.71 5.90 -0.17
C VAL A 546 -12.19 6.35 1.22
N LEU A 547 -13.17 5.63 1.77
CA LEU A 547 -13.74 5.92 3.08
C LEU A 547 -13.06 5.10 4.18
N ILE A 548 -12.99 5.66 5.39
CA ILE A 548 -12.47 5.01 6.60
C ILE A 548 -13.25 3.72 6.91
N LYS A 549 -14.55 3.66 6.59
CA LYS A 549 -15.39 2.46 6.74
C LYS A 549 -14.92 1.29 5.85
N GLU A 550 -14.31 1.54 4.70
CA GLU A 550 -13.77 0.46 3.85
C GLU A 550 -12.64 -0.30 4.55
N PHE A 551 -11.97 0.34 5.52
CA PHE A 551 -10.95 -0.29 6.38
C PHE A 551 -11.56 -1.13 7.54
N GLY A 552 -12.80 -1.59 7.40
CA GLY A 552 -13.57 -2.41 8.35
C GLY A 552 -13.38 -3.94 8.28
N ASN A 553 -12.37 -4.44 7.55
CA ASN A 553 -12.08 -5.85 7.23
C ASN A 553 -13.10 -6.58 6.32
N ASP A 554 -13.83 -5.85 5.48
CA ASP A 554 -14.73 -6.49 4.51
C ASP A 554 -14.03 -6.96 3.22
N TRP A 555 -12.82 -6.47 2.91
CA TRP A 555 -12.05 -6.94 1.74
C TRP A 555 -11.54 -8.39 1.87
N THR A 556 -11.45 -8.95 3.09
CA THR A 556 -11.13 -10.37 3.30
C THR A 556 -12.36 -11.28 3.12
N LYS A 557 -13.57 -10.72 3.00
CA LYS A 557 -14.83 -11.48 2.93
C LYS A 557 -15.44 -11.31 1.54
N GLY A 558 -15.31 -12.35 0.71
CA GLY A 558 -15.75 -12.32 -0.70
C GLY A 558 -17.23 -11.97 -0.95
N GLU A 559 -18.07 -12.05 0.09
CA GLU A 559 -19.50 -11.70 0.07
C GLU A 559 -19.74 -10.17 0.14
N ASN A 560 -18.86 -9.41 0.80
CA ASN A 560 -19.08 -7.99 1.12
C ASN A 560 -18.43 -7.00 0.13
N LYS A 561 -18.27 -7.39 -1.15
CA LYS A 561 -17.59 -6.56 -2.17
C LYS A 561 -18.15 -5.13 -2.31
N ASN A 562 -19.45 -4.94 -2.07
CA ASN A 562 -20.11 -3.64 -2.14
C ASN A 562 -19.71 -2.67 -1.00
N ASN A 563 -19.12 -3.17 0.08
CA ASN A 563 -18.72 -2.36 1.25
C ASN A 563 -17.31 -1.78 1.11
N VAL A 564 -16.53 -2.22 0.11
CA VAL A 564 -15.11 -1.87 -0.11
C VAL A 564 -14.81 -1.52 -1.59
N PRO A 565 -15.61 -0.66 -2.25
CA PRO A 565 -15.53 -0.43 -3.68
C PRO A 565 -14.19 0.14 -4.14
N HIS A 566 -13.60 1.11 -3.43
CA HIS A 566 -12.37 1.78 -3.87
C HIS A 566 -11.14 0.93 -3.56
N ILE A 567 -11.16 0.16 -2.46
CA ILE A 567 -10.11 -0.83 -2.14
C ILE A 567 -10.05 -1.91 -3.23
N ASN A 568 -11.21 -2.38 -3.70
CA ASN A 568 -11.29 -3.29 -4.84
C ASN A 568 -10.81 -2.62 -6.14
N GLU A 569 -11.28 -1.41 -6.46
CA GLU A 569 -10.91 -0.63 -7.65
C GLU A 569 -9.38 -0.50 -7.78
N LEU A 570 -8.68 -0.01 -6.75
CA LEU A 570 -7.22 0.15 -6.80
C LEU A 570 -6.47 -1.20 -6.86
N THR A 571 -7.01 -2.26 -6.24
CA THR A 571 -6.41 -3.60 -6.29
C THR A 571 -6.54 -4.21 -7.68
N GLU A 572 -7.70 -4.05 -8.33
CA GLU A 572 -7.95 -4.47 -9.71
C GLU A 572 -7.08 -3.69 -10.70
N PHE A 573 -6.97 -2.37 -10.54
CA PHE A 573 -6.08 -1.53 -11.36
C PHE A 573 -4.61 -1.94 -11.19
N PHE A 574 -4.15 -2.24 -9.97
CA PHE A 574 -2.78 -2.71 -9.71
C PHE A 574 -2.49 -4.02 -10.47
N ASN A 575 -3.40 -5.00 -10.37
CA ASN A 575 -3.24 -6.29 -11.03
C ASN A 575 -3.26 -6.17 -12.57
N LYS A 576 -4.23 -5.42 -13.12
CA LYS A 576 -4.37 -5.20 -14.57
C LYS A 576 -3.19 -4.41 -15.14
N LEU A 577 -2.69 -3.37 -14.47
CA LEU A 577 -1.50 -2.64 -14.91
C LEU A 577 -0.23 -3.49 -14.79
N SER A 578 -0.08 -4.32 -13.76
CA SER A 578 1.05 -5.25 -13.65
C SER A 578 1.02 -6.28 -14.80
N SER A 579 -0.14 -6.89 -15.09
CA SER A 579 -0.31 -7.81 -16.22
C SER A 579 -0.06 -7.11 -17.57
N TYR A 580 -0.57 -5.88 -17.72
CA TYR A 580 -0.33 -5.04 -18.89
C TYR A 580 1.16 -4.77 -19.15
N PHE A 581 1.93 -4.30 -18.17
CA PHE A 581 3.35 -4.01 -18.39
C PHE A 581 4.17 -5.29 -18.66
N VAL A 582 3.86 -6.42 -18.00
CA VAL A 582 4.48 -7.72 -18.35
C VAL A 582 4.17 -8.10 -19.81
N LYS A 583 2.90 -8.02 -20.23
CA LYS A 583 2.44 -8.26 -21.61
C LYS A 583 3.13 -7.32 -22.61
N LYS A 584 3.25 -6.03 -22.29
CA LYS A 584 3.86 -4.99 -23.14
C LYS A 584 5.35 -5.27 -23.34
N ILE A 585 6.11 -5.57 -22.28
CA ILE A 585 7.54 -5.95 -22.36
C ILE A 585 7.70 -7.24 -23.18
N LEU A 586 6.87 -8.27 -22.93
CA LEU A 586 6.95 -9.55 -23.65
C LEU A 586 6.45 -9.48 -25.10
N SER A 587 5.87 -8.35 -25.54
CA SER A 587 5.49 -8.09 -26.94
C SER A 587 6.55 -7.34 -27.76
N GLN A 588 7.65 -6.94 -27.11
CA GLN A 588 8.77 -6.24 -27.74
C GLN A 588 9.74 -7.23 -28.41
N PRO A 589 10.42 -6.83 -29.50
CA PRO A 589 11.41 -7.68 -30.14
C PRO A 589 12.64 -7.86 -29.23
N GLN A 590 13.36 -8.97 -29.42
CA GLN A 590 14.42 -9.45 -28.51
C GLN A 590 15.53 -8.41 -28.24
N ASP A 591 15.83 -7.55 -29.21
CA ASP A 591 16.80 -6.46 -29.12
C ASP A 591 16.28 -5.25 -28.33
N ASN A 592 14.97 -4.94 -28.39
CA ASN A 592 14.37 -3.84 -27.63
C ASN A 592 14.10 -4.19 -26.15
N ILE A 593 14.09 -5.48 -25.75
CA ILE A 593 13.86 -5.91 -24.35
C ILE A 593 14.74 -5.16 -23.34
N LYS A 594 16.01 -4.90 -23.67
CA LYS A 594 16.89 -4.10 -22.80
C LYS A 594 16.34 -2.69 -22.60
N ASN A 595 15.90 -2.03 -23.68
CA ASN A 595 15.34 -0.68 -23.63
C ASN A 595 14.03 -0.65 -22.83
N SER A 596 13.24 -1.72 -22.87
CA SER A 596 12.03 -1.91 -22.06
C SER A 596 12.35 -2.06 -20.56
N LEU A 597 13.37 -2.83 -20.20
CA LEU A 597 13.84 -2.91 -18.81
C LEU A 597 14.40 -1.55 -18.33
N GLN A 598 15.09 -0.81 -19.20
CA GLN A 598 15.55 0.55 -18.90
C GLN A 598 14.36 1.51 -18.70
N PHE A 599 13.31 1.44 -19.54
CA PHE A 599 12.08 2.21 -19.40
C PHE A 599 11.42 1.99 -18.03
N MET A 600 11.28 0.73 -17.58
CA MET A 600 10.70 0.42 -16.27
C MET A 600 11.52 1.02 -15.11
N LEU A 601 12.87 0.99 -15.20
CA LEU A 601 13.74 1.60 -14.18
C LEU A 601 13.69 3.14 -14.21
N GLU A 602 13.57 3.75 -15.38
CA GLU A 602 13.36 5.21 -15.52
C GLU A 602 11.99 5.63 -14.96
N LEU A 603 10.94 4.84 -15.21
CA LEU A 603 9.59 5.06 -14.68
C LEU A 603 9.52 4.88 -13.17
N ALA A 604 10.22 3.88 -12.61
CA ALA A 604 10.37 3.72 -11.16
C ALA A 604 10.98 4.96 -10.49
N HIS A 605 11.99 5.56 -11.13
CA HIS A 605 12.63 6.76 -10.61
C HIS A 605 11.70 7.99 -10.64
N GLU A 606 11.00 8.25 -11.75
CA GLU A 606 10.02 9.35 -11.87
C GLU A 606 8.78 9.16 -10.96
N LEU A 607 8.44 7.94 -10.57
CA LEU A 607 7.41 7.65 -9.55
C LEU A 607 7.90 7.97 -8.12
N CYS A 608 9.19 7.81 -7.83
CA CYS A 608 9.78 7.97 -6.50
C CYS A 608 10.74 9.17 -6.37
N LEU A 609 10.41 10.31 -6.98
CA LEU A 609 11.16 11.56 -6.79
C LEU A 609 10.96 12.11 -5.37
N LEU A 610 11.94 11.84 -4.50
CA LEU A 610 11.98 12.28 -3.10
C LEU A 610 12.37 13.78 -2.97
N ASP A 611 13.34 14.22 -3.77
CA ASP A 611 13.81 15.61 -3.81
C ASP A 611 12.69 16.57 -4.29
N GLY A 612 12.16 17.37 -3.37
CA GLY A 612 11.13 18.38 -3.67
C GLY A 612 9.69 17.88 -3.65
N GLU A 613 9.40 16.77 -2.96
CA GLU A 613 8.07 16.23 -2.61
C GLU A 613 6.95 16.43 -3.66
N LYS A 614 7.01 15.64 -4.74
CA LYS A 614 5.96 15.55 -5.77
C LYS A 614 5.02 14.35 -5.58
N TYR A 615 4.65 14.04 -4.33
CA TYR A 615 3.90 12.84 -3.96
C TYR A 615 4.60 11.54 -4.42
N PRO A 616 5.68 11.10 -3.74
CA PRO A 616 6.33 9.82 -4.04
C PRO A 616 5.34 8.66 -3.97
N ASP A 617 5.26 7.85 -5.02
CA ASP A 617 4.20 6.83 -5.15
C ASP A 617 4.73 5.42 -4.92
N LEU A 618 4.69 4.97 -3.65
CA LEU A 618 5.14 3.61 -3.32
C LEU A 618 4.14 2.52 -3.71
N ASN A 619 2.89 2.87 -4.06
CA ASN A 619 1.92 1.90 -4.57
C ASN A 619 2.26 1.50 -6.01
N ASN A 620 2.44 2.48 -6.89
CA ASN A 620 2.87 2.22 -8.27
C ASN A 620 4.34 1.78 -8.33
N LEU A 621 5.21 2.20 -7.40
CA LEU A 621 6.58 1.68 -7.35
C LEU A 621 6.62 0.18 -7.04
N MET A 622 5.76 -0.31 -6.13
CA MET A 622 5.58 -1.74 -5.88
C MET A 622 5.12 -2.50 -7.14
N LEU A 623 4.27 -1.87 -7.97
CA LEU A 623 3.83 -2.42 -9.25
C LEU A 623 5.00 -2.58 -10.24
N ILE A 624 5.84 -1.56 -10.40
CA ILE A 624 7.03 -1.67 -11.25
C ILE A 624 7.96 -2.78 -10.75
N CYS A 625 8.13 -2.91 -9.43
CA CYS A 625 8.91 -3.98 -8.82
C CYS A 625 8.30 -5.38 -9.07
N SER A 626 6.97 -5.55 -9.00
CA SER A 626 6.31 -6.83 -9.28
C SER A 626 6.33 -7.21 -10.76
N VAL A 627 6.35 -6.24 -11.68
CA VAL A 627 6.58 -6.49 -13.11
C VAL A 627 8.01 -6.99 -13.34
N LEU A 628 9.02 -6.31 -12.79
CA LEU A 628 10.43 -6.67 -12.96
C LEU A 628 10.77 -8.03 -12.33
N ASN A 629 10.17 -8.34 -11.19
CA ASN A 629 10.30 -9.64 -10.50
C ASN A 629 9.30 -10.72 -10.95
N ASN A 630 8.53 -10.48 -12.03
CA ASN A 630 7.66 -11.51 -12.59
C ASN A 630 8.49 -12.67 -13.17
N SER A 631 8.07 -13.92 -12.94
CA SER A 631 8.78 -15.14 -13.37
C SER A 631 9.02 -15.22 -14.88
N ASN A 632 8.13 -14.64 -15.69
CA ASN A 632 8.25 -14.56 -17.14
C ASN A 632 9.25 -13.49 -17.60
N ILE A 633 9.52 -12.47 -16.77
CA ILE A 633 10.53 -11.44 -17.02
C ILE A 633 11.90 -11.87 -16.49
N LEU A 634 11.99 -12.38 -15.26
CA LEU A 634 13.24 -12.88 -14.65
C LEU A 634 13.91 -14.01 -15.45
N ARG A 635 13.13 -14.80 -16.20
CA ARG A 635 13.65 -15.78 -17.17
C ARG A 635 14.62 -15.17 -18.18
N LEU A 636 14.51 -13.87 -18.48
CA LEU A 636 15.29 -13.14 -19.47
C LEU A 636 16.65 -12.63 -18.93
N SER A 637 17.33 -13.39 -18.06
CA SER A 637 18.59 -12.98 -17.38
C SER A 637 19.61 -12.27 -18.28
N ASN A 638 19.82 -12.74 -19.53
CA ASN A 638 20.73 -12.11 -20.48
C ASN A 638 20.42 -10.62 -20.71
N SER A 639 19.15 -10.22 -20.71
CA SER A 639 18.73 -8.83 -20.84
C SER A 639 19.08 -7.99 -19.61
N PHE A 640 19.06 -8.59 -18.41
CA PHE A 640 19.55 -7.98 -17.16
C PHE A 640 21.08 -7.94 -17.10
N GLU A 641 21.78 -8.95 -17.62
CA GLU A 641 23.24 -8.98 -17.76
C GLU A 641 23.75 -7.86 -18.68
N LEU A 642 22.96 -7.51 -19.72
CA LEU A 642 23.21 -6.38 -20.63
C LEU A 642 22.94 -5.00 -20.03
N LEU A 643 22.33 -4.89 -18.84
CA LEU A 643 22.19 -3.62 -18.12
C LEU A 643 23.53 -3.16 -17.53
N SER A 644 23.75 -1.84 -17.48
CA SER A 644 24.94 -1.26 -16.86
C SER A 644 25.02 -1.54 -15.36
N THR A 645 26.20 -1.34 -14.77
CA THR A 645 26.41 -1.45 -13.32
C THR A 645 25.57 -0.45 -12.52
N LYS A 646 25.30 0.75 -13.07
CA LYS A 646 24.40 1.74 -12.45
C LYS A 646 22.95 1.25 -12.46
N GLU A 647 22.48 0.69 -13.57
CA GLU A 647 21.10 0.17 -13.71
C GLU A 647 20.85 -1.06 -12.83
N ARG A 648 21.80 -1.99 -12.75
CA ARG A 648 21.71 -3.15 -11.84
C ARG A 648 21.76 -2.74 -10.37
N ARG A 649 22.47 -1.67 -10.01
CA ARG A 649 22.39 -1.10 -8.65
C ARG A 649 21.05 -0.43 -8.40
N ALA A 650 20.51 0.33 -9.34
CA ALA A 650 19.19 0.97 -9.19
C ALA A 650 18.06 -0.07 -9.00
N LEU A 651 18.13 -1.22 -9.69
CA LEU A 651 17.24 -2.35 -9.45
C LEU A 651 17.37 -2.91 -8.02
N ALA A 652 18.60 -3.12 -7.53
CA ALA A 652 18.83 -3.60 -6.18
C ALA A 652 18.40 -2.59 -5.09
N GLU A 653 18.57 -1.29 -5.32
CA GLU A 653 18.07 -0.21 -4.44
C GLU A 653 16.53 -0.18 -4.41
N LEU A 654 15.88 -0.35 -5.57
CA LEU A 654 14.42 -0.46 -5.69
C LEU A 654 13.88 -1.68 -4.91
N GLU A 655 14.49 -2.86 -5.10
CA GLU A 655 14.13 -4.10 -4.40
C GLU A 655 14.38 -3.99 -2.89
N GLN A 656 15.49 -3.40 -2.47
CA GLN A 656 15.82 -3.19 -1.06
C GLN A 656 14.85 -2.20 -0.38
N MET A 657 14.47 -1.11 -1.06
CA MET A 657 13.56 -0.10 -0.50
C MET A 657 12.13 -0.65 -0.34
N LEU A 658 11.69 -1.53 -1.24
CA LEU A 658 10.38 -2.17 -1.22
C LEU A 658 10.35 -3.53 -0.50
N SER A 659 11.50 -3.99 0.01
CA SER A 659 11.62 -5.28 0.69
C SER A 659 10.67 -5.38 1.88
N LYS A 660 10.04 -6.55 2.04
CA LYS A 660 9.20 -6.89 3.20
C LYS A 660 10.01 -7.23 4.45
N GLU A 661 11.34 -7.39 4.32
CA GLU A 661 12.25 -7.67 5.43
C GLU A 661 12.17 -6.63 6.55
N SER A 662 12.43 -7.06 7.78
CA SER A 662 12.35 -6.21 8.98
C SER A 662 11.03 -5.42 9.10
N ASN A 663 9.91 -6.05 8.69
CA ASN A 663 8.58 -5.46 8.61
C ASN A 663 8.56 -4.19 7.73
N SER A 664 8.96 -4.32 6.46
CA SER A 664 8.89 -3.24 5.46
C SER A 664 9.65 -1.96 5.87
N LYS A 665 10.78 -2.11 6.56
CA LYS A 665 11.53 -1.03 7.23
C LYS A 665 11.67 0.23 6.37
N TRP A 666 12.13 0.08 5.13
CA TRP A 666 12.46 1.21 4.27
C TRP A 666 11.24 1.91 3.69
N MET A 667 10.18 1.18 3.30
CA MET A 667 8.88 1.81 2.97
C MET A 667 8.35 2.62 4.16
N ARG A 668 8.42 2.08 5.38
CA ARG A 668 8.01 2.81 6.60
C ARG A 668 8.87 4.04 6.87
N GLU A 669 10.16 4.01 6.54
CA GLU A 669 11.06 5.16 6.67
C GLU A 669 10.74 6.25 5.63
N VAL A 670 10.44 5.89 4.38
CA VAL A 670 9.94 6.85 3.37
C VAL A 670 8.60 7.47 3.81
N TYR A 671 7.68 6.68 4.40
CA TYR A 671 6.44 7.21 4.98
C TYR A 671 6.67 8.06 6.24
N ARG A 672 7.82 7.96 6.91
CA ARG A 672 8.18 8.75 8.10
C ARG A 672 8.77 10.11 7.69
N LEU A 673 9.79 10.07 6.84
CA LEU A 673 10.54 11.23 6.33
C LEU A 673 9.65 12.15 5.47
N TYR A 674 9.01 11.59 4.45
CA TYR A 674 8.28 12.35 3.43
C TYR A 674 6.77 12.30 3.68
N ARG A 675 6.10 13.45 3.61
CA ARG A 675 4.70 13.58 4.03
C ARG A 675 3.68 13.40 2.90
N THR A 676 4.01 13.81 1.67
CA THR A 676 3.14 13.63 0.49
C THR A 676 3.17 12.22 -0.10
N THR A 677 4.01 11.32 0.43
CA THR A 677 4.12 9.93 -0.05
C THR A 677 2.77 9.22 -0.06
N LEU A 678 2.45 8.59 -1.19
CA LEU A 678 1.26 7.75 -1.38
C LEU A 678 1.60 6.31 -0.94
N PRO A 679 0.95 5.75 0.10
CA PRO A 679 1.30 4.42 0.56
C PRO A 679 0.89 3.29 -0.37
N PHE A 680 1.70 2.23 -0.40
CA PHE A 680 1.32 0.93 -0.94
C PHE A 680 0.16 0.33 -0.12
N LEU A 681 -1.00 0.17 -0.77
CA LEU A 681 -2.25 -0.28 -0.14
C LEU A 681 -2.08 -1.63 0.57
N GLY A 682 -1.36 -2.58 -0.03
CA GLY A 682 -1.16 -3.91 0.54
C GLY A 682 -0.45 -3.92 1.90
N MET A 683 0.41 -2.92 2.19
CA MET A 683 1.02 -2.78 3.52
C MET A 683 0.00 -2.30 4.55
N ILE A 684 -0.83 -1.31 4.20
CA ILE A 684 -1.90 -0.80 5.08
C ILE A 684 -2.90 -1.91 5.42
N LEU A 685 -3.37 -2.67 4.42
CA LEU A 685 -4.31 -3.77 4.66
C LEU A 685 -3.70 -4.84 5.56
N THR A 686 -2.43 -5.19 5.34
CA THR A 686 -1.67 -6.13 6.19
C THR A 686 -1.60 -5.61 7.64
N ASP A 687 -1.24 -4.35 7.84
CA ASP A 687 -1.16 -3.73 9.17
C ASP A 687 -2.52 -3.72 9.88
N VAL A 688 -3.62 -3.44 9.17
CA VAL A 688 -4.98 -3.43 9.73
C VAL A 688 -5.46 -4.84 10.10
N THR A 689 -5.12 -5.87 9.30
CA THR A 689 -5.38 -7.28 9.64
C THR A 689 -4.62 -7.67 10.92
N PHE A 690 -3.30 -7.46 10.99
CA PHE A 690 -2.54 -7.74 12.22
C PHE A 690 -3.02 -6.93 13.43
N ALA A 691 -3.44 -5.69 13.24
CA ALA A 691 -4.00 -4.84 14.31
C ALA A 691 -5.33 -5.36 14.86
N ARG A 692 -6.17 -6.01 14.05
CA ARG A 692 -7.39 -6.68 14.54
C ARG A 692 -7.08 -8.04 15.15
N ASP A 693 -6.38 -8.91 14.43
CA ASP A 693 -6.23 -10.32 14.78
C ASP A 693 -5.26 -10.52 15.95
N GLY A 694 -4.29 -9.60 16.12
CA GLY A 694 -3.35 -9.59 17.24
C GLY A 694 -3.88 -8.98 18.55
N ASN A 695 -5.11 -8.45 18.59
CA ASN A 695 -5.67 -7.78 19.77
C ASN A 695 -6.94 -8.48 20.29
N PRO A 696 -6.93 -9.05 21.51
CA PRO A 696 -8.08 -9.80 22.03
C PRO A 696 -9.26 -8.91 22.40
N TYR A 697 -9.06 -7.63 22.78
CA TYR A 697 -10.13 -6.74 23.21
C TYR A 697 -10.53 -5.72 22.12
N PRO A 698 -11.83 -5.45 21.89
CA PRO A 698 -12.31 -4.50 20.87
C PRO A 698 -11.64 -3.11 20.92
N LEU A 699 -11.45 -2.54 22.11
CA LEU A 699 -10.78 -1.24 22.22
C LEU A 699 -9.30 -1.27 21.80
N GLY A 700 -8.58 -2.36 22.07
CA GLY A 700 -7.21 -2.55 21.58
C GLY A 700 -7.18 -2.64 20.05
N ARG A 701 -8.11 -3.40 19.45
CA ARG A 701 -8.30 -3.47 17.99
C ARG A 701 -8.54 -2.07 17.40
N PHE A 702 -9.49 -1.30 17.95
CA PHE A 702 -9.80 0.06 17.46
C PHE A 702 -8.64 1.04 17.65
N GLU A 703 -7.89 0.94 18.75
CA GLU A 703 -6.72 1.78 19.03
C GLU A 703 -5.60 1.55 18.00
N THR A 704 -5.22 0.29 17.74
CA THR A 704 -4.16 -0.03 16.78
C THR A 704 -4.59 0.23 15.34
N VAL A 705 -5.83 -0.09 14.97
CA VAL A 705 -6.36 0.23 13.63
C VAL A 705 -6.45 1.75 13.44
N GLY A 706 -6.95 2.49 14.43
CA GLY A 706 -7.06 3.95 14.35
C GLY A 706 -5.71 4.66 14.20
N ALA A 707 -4.65 4.17 14.84
CA ALA A 707 -3.30 4.70 14.69
C ALA A 707 -2.75 4.54 13.25
N ILE A 708 -3.12 3.46 12.55
CA ILE A 708 -2.79 3.26 11.13
C ILE A 708 -3.62 4.22 10.26
N LEU A 709 -4.94 4.23 10.45
CA LEU A 709 -5.88 5.02 9.63
C LEU A 709 -5.72 6.54 9.79
N MET A 710 -5.13 7.00 10.90
CA MET A 710 -4.79 8.42 11.09
C MET A 710 -3.88 8.95 9.97
N ARG A 711 -3.00 8.11 9.41
CA ARG A 711 -2.12 8.47 8.28
C ARG A 711 -2.89 8.63 6.96
N ILE A 712 -4.01 7.92 6.80
CA ILE A 712 -4.90 8.10 5.65
C ILE A 712 -5.61 9.44 5.77
N LEU A 713 -6.09 9.81 6.96
CA LEU A 713 -6.65 11.15 7.19
C LEU A 713 -5.61 12.27 6.99
N GLU A 714 -4.36 12.11 7.47
CA GLU A 714 -3.25 13.04 7.18
C GLU A 714 -3.13 13.31 5.67
N LEU A 715 -3.14 12.25 4.86
CA LEU A 715 -3.02 12.34 3.40
C LEU A 715 -4.27 12.95 2.75
N LYS A 716 -5.48 12.59 3.20
CA LYS A 716 -6.75 13.21 2.73
C LYS A 716 -6.78 14.72 2.98
N THR A 717 -6.28 15.20 4.13
CA THR A 717 -6.21 16.66 4.39
C THR A 717 -5.29 17.43 3.43
N LEU A 718 -4.38 16.75 2.72
CA LEU A 718 -3.54 17.31 1.65
C LEU A 718 -4.19 17.17 0.26
N LEU A 719 -4.85 16.03 0.00
CA LEU A 719 -5.33 15.68 -1.33
C LEU A 719 -6.72 16.21 -1.69
N ASN A 720 -7.66 16.34 -0.74
CA ASN A 720 -9.09 16.52 -1.07
C ASN A 720 -9.40 17.71 -2.01
N ASN A 721 -8.68 18.82 -1.88
CA ASN A 721 -8.91 20.04 -2.68
C ASN A 721 -7.96 20.17 -3.89
N LYS A 722 -7.23 19.10 -4.22
CA LYS A 722 -6.31 19.07 -5.36
C LYS A 722 -7.06 18.52 -6.58
N TYR A 723 -7.45 19.39 -7.53
CA TYR A 723 -7.95 18.93 -8.82
C TYR A 723 -6.97 17.92 -9.43
N SER A 724 -7.48 16.73 -9.73
CA SER A 724 -6.72 15.56 -10.12
C SER A 724 -7.51 14.81 -11.18
N ARG A 725 -7.13 14.95 -12.45
CA ARG A 725 -7.73 14.26 -13.59
C ARG A 725 -6.66 13.73 -14.52
N ASN A 726 -6.82 12.49 -14.96
CA ASN A 726 -6.05 11.87 -16.04
C ASN A 726 -6.23 12.62 -17.37
N ILE A 727 -5.13 12.74 -18.11
CA ILE A 727 -5.03 13.35 -19.44
C ILE A 727 -5.32 12.31 -20.55
N THR A 728 -5.07 11.03 -20.26
CA THR A 728 -5.20 9.91 -21.21
C THR A 728 -6.42 9.03 -20.92
N ASP A 729 -6.72 8.09 -21.84
CA ASP A 729 -7.76 7.06 -21.67
C ASP A 729 -7.54 6.09 -20.49
N LEU A 730 -6.46 6.22 -19.69
CA LEU A 730 -5.95 5.21 -18.75
C LEU A 730 -7.01 4.42 -17.95
N ILE A 731 -8.00 5.08 -17.37
CA ILE A 731 -9.06 4.40 -16.59
C ILE A 731 -9.96 3.55 -17.51
N VAL A 732 -10.35 4.09 -18.66
CA VAL A 732 -11.16 3.39 -19.70
C VAL A 732 -10.33 2.26 -20.33
N PHE A 733 -9.04 2.50 -20.57
CA PHE A 733 -8.09 1.51 -21.07
C PHE A 733 -7.92 0.33 -20.12
N ILE A 734 -7.66 0.57 -18.82
CA ILE A 734 -7.54 -0.49 -17.81
C ILE A 734 -8.84 -1.30 -17.71
N ASN A 735 -10.00 -0.64 -17.72
CA ASN A 735 -11.28 -1.33 -17.62
C ASN A 735 -11.59 -2.22 -18.84
N ASN A 736 -11.17 -1.81 -20.04
CA ASN A 736 -11.42 -2.54 -21.29
C ASN A 736 -10.30 -3.51 -21.72
N ASN A 737 -9.08 -3.39 -21.18
CA ASN A 737 -7.95 -4.25 -21.54
C ASN A 737 -8.14 -5.67 -20.96
N PRO A 738 -8.22 -6.72 -21.80
CA PRO A 738 -8.37 -8.09 -21.32
C PRO A 738 -7.09 -8.58 -20.63
N GLU A 739 -7.29 -9.21 -19.47
CA GLU A 739 -6.25 -9.90 -18.71
C GLU A 739 -5.58 -10.96 -19.59
N ALA A 740 -4.25 -11.02 -19.54
CA ALA A 740 -3.49 -12.05 -20.25
C ALA A 740 -3.42 -13.32 -19.40
N SER A 741 -3.64 -14.49 -20.03
CA SER A 741 -3.42 -15.78 -19.38
C SER A 741 -1.96 -15.92 -18.95
N GLU A 742 -1.71 -16.52 -17.78
CA GLU A 742 -0.35 -16.82 -17.34
C GLU A 742 0.39 -17.74 -18.34
N ASP A 743 -0.34 -18.66 -18.99
CA ASP A 743 0.18 -19.52 -20.05
C ASP A 743 0.61 -18.70 -21.28
N ASP A 744 -0.19 -17.72 -21.71
CA ASP A 744 0.16 -16.87 -22.86
C ASP A 744 1.39 -16.01 -22.58
N LEU A 745 1.51 -15.46 -21.37
CA LEU A 745 2.69 -14.72 -20.92
C LEU A 745 3.91 -15.62 -20.81
N TYR A 746 3.75 -16.85 -20.32
CA TYR A 746 4.82 -17.84 -20.23
C TYR A 746 5.31 -18.27 -21.63
N LEU A 747 4.40 -18.51 -22.58
CA LEU A 747 4.73 -18.81 -23.97
C LEU A 747 5.37 -17.60 -24.68
N ALA A 748 4.95 -16.37 -24.39
CA ALA A 748 5.61 -15.17 -24.89
C ALA A 748 7.07 -15.06 -24.37
N SER A 749 7.30 -15.35 -23.10
CA SER A 749 8.67 -15.44 -22.52
C SER A 749 9.52 -16.51 -23.21
N LEU A 750 8.97 -17.70 -23.49
CA LEU A 750 9.67 -18.75 -24.24
C LEU A 750 9.98 -18.37 -25.70
N ARG A 751 9.16 -17.55 -26.36
CA ARG A 751 9.43 -17.08 -27.72
C ARG A 751 10.64 -16.14 -27.76
N ILE A 752 10.81 -15.28 -26.74
CA ILE A 752 12.00 -14.42 -26.57
C ILE A 752 13.22 -15.23 -26.10
N ARG A 753 13.04 -16.20 -25.20
CA ARG A 753 14.11 -17.06 -24.67
C ARG A 753 13.64 -18.53 -24.50
N PRO A 754 13.89 -19.39 -25.49
CA PRO A 754 13.72 -20.83 -25.35
C PRO A 754 14.58 -21.39 -24.21
N ARG A 755 14.16 -22.51 -23.61
CA ARG A 755 14.95 -23.21 -22.59
C ARG A 755 16.18 -23.86 -23.27
N LYS A 756 17.22 -24.16 -22.50
CA LYS A 756 18.41 -24.89 -23.01
C LYS A 756 18.08 -26.31 -23.50
N SER A 757 16.94 -26.87 -23.11
CA SER A 757 16.38 -28.15 -23.56
C SER A 757 15.72 -28.09 -24.94
N ASP A 758 15.38 -26.90 -25.43
CA ASP A 758 14.43 -26.73 -26.54
C ASP A 758 15.17 -26.76 -27.89
N VAL A 759 15.87 -27.88 -28.09
CA VAL A 759 16.75 -28.16 -29.23
C VAL A 759 16.33 -29.48 -29.86
N ILE A 760 15.91 -29.43 -31.12
CA ILE A 760 15.69 -30.64 -31.92
C ILE A 760 17.02 -31.02 -32.59
N ASN A 761 17.50 -32.22 -32.31
CA ASN A 761 18.69 -32.78 -32.92
C ASN A 761 18.33 -33.57 -34.18
N LEU A 762 18.79 -33.10 -35.35
CA LEU A 762 18.63 -33.77 -36.64
C LEU A 762 19.84 -34.65 -37.01
N ASP A 763 20.88 -34.68 -36.17
CA ASP A 763 22.02 -35.60 -36.30
C ASP A 763 21.85 -36.86 -35.41
N ASP A 764 20.74 -36.97 -34.66
CA ASP A 764 20.44 -38.09 -33.78
C ASP A 764 19.99 -39.32 -34.57
N SER A 765 20.88 -40.30 -34.74
CA SER A 765 20.61 -41.54 -35.46
C SER A 765 19.65 -42.50 -34.75
N SER A 766 19.10 -42.14 -33.58
CA SER A 766 18.11 -42.95 -32.84
C SER A 766 16.66 -42.58 -33.12
N LYS A 767 16.38 -41.48 -33.85
CA LYS A 767 15.03 -40.96 -34.08
C LYS A 767 14.60 -41.06 -35.56
N ASP A 768 13.50 -41.77 -35.79
CA ASP A 768 12.86 -41.84 -37.11
C ASP A 768 12.34 -40.48 -37.58
N CYS A 769 12.36 -40.26 -38.90
CA CYS A 769 11.85 -39.02 -39.52
C CYS A 769 10.40 -38.70 -39.14
N GLN A 770 9.56 -39.71 -38.90
CA GLN A 770 8.18 -39.50 -38.42
C GLN A 770 8.16 -39.07 -36.95
N SER A 771 8.96 -39.70 -36.08
CA SER A 771 9.08 -39.35 -34.66
C SER A 771 9.54 -37.90 -34.47
N ILE A 772 10.49 -37.43 -35.29
CA ILE A 772 10.95 -36.03 -35.29
C ILE A 772 9.80 -35.07 -35.64
N LEU A 773 8.95 -35.40 -36.61
CA LEU A 773 7.79 -34.56 -36.97
C LEU A 773 6.70 -34.58 -35.88
N GLU A 774 6.45 -35.72 -35.26
CA GLU A 774 5.47 -35.86 -34.18
C GLU A 774 5.93 -35.13 -32.91
N GLU A 775 7.19 -35.26 -32.52
CA GLU A 775 7.82 -34.51 -31.42
C GLU A 775 7.76 -33.00 -31.66
N LEU A 776 8.08 -32.55 -32.88
CA LEU A 776 8.09 -31.15 -33.27
C LEU A 776 6.68 -30.53 -33.25
N ASN A 777 5.68 -31.26 -33.74
CA ASN A 777 4.28 -30.80 -33.69
C ASN A 777 3.77 -30.79 -32.23
N LYS A 778 3.92 -31.90 -31.51
CA LYS A 778 3.34 -32.11 -30.17
C LYS A 778 3.93 -31.18 -29.11
N ASN A 779 5.25 -31.00 -29.10
CA ASN A 779 5.96 -30.34 -28.01
C ASN A 779 6.30 -28.86 -28.29
N PHE A 780 6.03 -28.35 -29.50
CA PHE A 780 6.38 -26.97 -29.88
C PHE A 780 5.34 -26.26 -30.76
N LEU A 781 4.90 -26.82 -31.89
CA LEU A 781 4.03 -26.08 -32.83
C LEU A 781 2.57 -25.93 -32.37
N ASN A 782 2.09 -26.84 -31.53
CA ASN A 782 0.81 -26.67 -30.83
C ASN A 782 0.82 -25.38 -29.98
N ASP A 783 1.90 -25.18 -29.23
CA ASP A 783 2.08 -24.04 -28.30
C ASP A 783 2.56 -22.75 -29.00
N ASN A 784 2.68 -22.79 -30.34
CA ASN A 784 3.23 -21.71 -31.17
C ASN A 784 4.68 -21.34 -30.76
N LEU A 785 5.51 -22.34 -30.54
CA LEU A 785 6.95 -22.23 -30.26
C LEU A 785 7.77 -22.78 -31.43
N LEU A 786 8.97 -22.24 -31.63
CA LEU A 786 9.95 -22.74 -32.60
C LEU A 786 11.25 -23.11 -31.85
N PRO A 787 11.65 -24.39 -31.80
CA PRO A 787 12.88 -24.82 -31.14
C PRO A 787 14.12 -24.45 -31.96
N SER A 788 15.28 -24.45 -31.30
CA SER A 788 16.57 -24.40 -32.01
C SER A 788 16.88 -25.76 -32.64
N VAL A 789 17.75 -25.80 -33.66
CA VAL A 789 18.01 -27.03 -34.43
C VAL A 789 19.50 -27.35 -34.44
N PHE A 790 19.87 -28.53 -33.98
CA PHE A 790 21.22 -29.05 -34.16
C PHE A 790 21.28 -29.88 -35.46
N PHE A 791 22.21 -29.53 -36.35
CA PHE A 791 22.41 -30.24 -37.62
C PHE A 791 23.85 -30.06 -38.12
N LYS A 792 24.45 -31.15 -38.61
CA LYS A 792 25.86 -31.26 -39.02
C LYS A 792 26.84 -30.69 -38.00
N GLY A 793 26.63 -30.99 -36.72
CA GLY A 793 27.50 -30.56 -35.62
C GLY A 793 27.35 -29.09 -35.23
N GLN A 794 26.36 -28.36 -35.76
CA GLN A 794 26.13 -26.94 -35.47
C GLN A 794 24.72 -26.69 -34.94
N LEU A 795 24.61 -25.81 -33.93
CA LEU A 795 23.34 -25.28 -33.46
C LEU A 795 22.90 -24.09 -34.33
N HIS A 796 21.68 -24.16 -34.85
CA HIS A 796 21.06 -23.13 -35.67
C HIS A 796 19.85 -22.52 -34.96
N PRO A 797 19.61 -21.19 -35.11
CA PRO A 797 18.49 -20.52 -34.46
C PRO A 797 17.14 -20.91 -35.09
N PRO A 798 16.02 -20.72 -34.37
CA PRO A 798 14.69 -21.16 -34.80
C PRO A 798 14.27 -20.70 -36.21
N ILE A 799 14.67 -19.50 -36.64
CA ILE A 799 14.40 -18.96 -37.99
C ILE A 799 14.95 -19.87 -39.12
N GLN A 800 15.98 -20.68 -38.85
CA GLN A 800 16.55 -21.61 -39.82
C GLN A 800 15.86 -22.99 -39.83
N LEU A 801 14.97 -23.30 -38.89
CA LEU A 801 14.34 -24.62 -38.70
C LEU A 801 13.78 -25.19 -40.01
N ALA A 802 12.88 -24.47 -40.70
CA ALA A 802 12.28 -24.95 -41.95
C ALA A 802 13.33 -25.28 -43.03
N ASN A 803 14.39 -24.47 -43.16
CA ASN A 803 15.46 -24.72 -44.12
C ASN A 803 16.35 -25.93 -43.73
N ARG A 804 16.59 -26.15 -42.43
CA ARG A 804 17.39 -27.29 -41.94
C ARG A 804 16.59 -28.59 -42.02
N LEU A 805 15.32 -28.58 -41.62
CA LEU A 805 14.39 -29.70 -41.74
C LEU A 805 14.29 -30.18 -43.19
N ILE A 806 14.04 -29.26 -44.16
CA ILE A 806 14.00 -29.60 -45.58
C ILE A 806 15.36 -30.12 -46.09
N SER A 807 16.49 -29.61 -45.57
CA SER A 807 17.82 -30.11 -45.94
C SER A 807 18.10 -31.52 -45.40
N TYR A 808 17.61 -31.84 -44.21
CA TYR A 808 17.69 -33.17 -43.61
C TYR A 808 16.86 -34.16 -44.43
N PHE A 809 15.57 -33.89 -44.62
CA PHE A 809 14.68 -34.73 -45.43
C PHE A 809 15.17 -34.89 -46.88
N SER A 810 15.71 -33.83 -47.52
CA SER A 810 16.31 -33.94 -48.86
C SER A 810 17.52 -34.88 -48.92
N THR A 811 18.31 -34.95 -47.84
CA THR A 811 19.46 -35.86 -47.74
C THR A 811 18.99 -37.29 -47.47
N HIS A 812 18.04 -37.46 -46.55
CA HIS A 812 17.46 -38.75 -46.19
C HIS A 812 16.73 -39.41 -47.38
N ILE A 813 15.89 -38.65 -48.11
CA ILE A 813 15.22 -39.11 -49.35
C ILE A 813 16.25 -39.55 -50.40
N LYS A 814 17.34 -38.79 -50.60
CA LYS A 814 18.38 -39.16 -51.58
C LYS A 814 19.13 -40.43 -51.18
N ASN A 815 19.36 -40.64 -49.89
CA ASN A 815 19.99 -41.86 -49.38
C ASN A 815 19.05 -43.07 -49.51
N LEU A 816 17.77 -42.94 -49.14
CA LEU A 816 16.75 -43.98 -49.34
C LEU A 816 16.59 -44.34 -50.83
N CYS A 817 16.40 -43.35 -51.71
CA CYS A 817 16.28 -43.58 -53.15
C CYS A 817 17.56 -44.13 -53.81
N LYS A 818 18.72 -43.98 -53.16
CA LYS A 818 19.96 -44.66 -53.57
C LYS A 818 19.97 -46.12 -53.09
N ALA A 819 19.75 -46.35 -51.79
CA ALA A 819 19.71 -47.69 -51.20
C ALA A 819 18.66 -48.58 -51.88
N VAL A 820 17.43 -48.09 -52.11
CA VAL A 820 16.36 -48.83 -52.79
C VAL A 820 16.72 -49.18 -54.25
N LYS A 821 17.62 -48.43 -54.91
CA LYS A 821 18.15 -48.80 -56.24
C LYS A 821 19.18 -49.92 -56.12
N GLU A 822 20.18 -49.76 -55.25
CA GLU A 822 21.20 -50.77 -54.97
C GLU A 822 20.57 -52.10 -54.48
N LEU A 823 19.42 -52.05 -53.80
CA LEU A 823 18.63 -53.19 -53.34
C LEU A 823 17.70 -53.82 -54.40
N ASN A 824 17.49 -53.19 -55.55
CA ASN A 824 16.75 -53.80 -56.66
C ASN A 824 17.68 -54.53 -57.65
N GLU A 825 19.00 -54.43 -57.49
CA GLU A 825 20.01 -55.08 -58.33
C GLU A 825 20.52 -56.42 -57.73
N LEU A 826 20.10 -56.75 -56.50
CA LEU A 826 20.46 -57.99 -55.80
C LEU A 826 19.23 -58.84 -55.48
N GLY A 827 19.37 -60.17 -55.61
CA GLY A 827 18.28 -61.13 -55.41
C GLY A 827 18.08 -61.56 -53.96
N GLU A 828 16.83 -61.90 -53.63
CA GLU A 828 16.29 -62.27 -52.30
C GLU A 828 16.38 -61.17 -51.22
N LEU A 829 15.22 -60.68 -50.77
CA LEU A 829 15.15 -59.60 -49.78
C LEU A 829 15.23 -60.12 -48.35
N SER A 830 16.18 -59.58 -47.58
CA SER A 830 16.22 -59.72 -46.12
C SER A 830 15.12 -58.89 -45.43
N THR A 831 14.90 -59.14 -44.14
CA THR A 831 13.94 -58.41 -43.30
C THR A 831 14.23 -56.91 -43.19
N GLU A 832 15.49 -56.49 -43.30
CA GLU A 832 15.88 -55.08 -43.31
C GLU A 832 15.57 -54.42 -44.67
N GLN A 833 15.73 -55.16 -45.76
CA GLN A 833 15.46 -54.69 -47.12
C GLN A 833 13.94 -54.57 -47.39
N LEU A 834 13.13 -55.38 -46.72
CA LEU A 834 11.67 -55.22 -46.66
C LEU A 834 11.26 -53.93 -45.94
N LYS A 835 11.84 -53.63 -44.76
CA LYS A 835 11.58 -52.36 -44.04
C LYS A 835 11.90 -51.14 -44.90
N LEU A 836 13.05 -51.13 -45.58
CA LEU A 836 13.45 -50.04 -46.48
C LEU A 836 12.46 -49.84 -47.65
N LYS A 837 11.78 -50.89 -48.12
CA LYS A 837 10.69 -50.75 -49.11
C LYS A 837 9.38 -50.27 -48.49
N GLU A 838 9.06 -50.64 -47.25
CA GLU A 838 7.90 -50.07 -46.53
C GLU A 838 8.07 -48.57 -46.20
N GLU A 839 9.28 -48.15 -45.82
CA GLU A 839 9.62 -46.74 -45.61
C GLU A 839 9.52 -45.95 -46.92
N HIS A 840 10.00 -46.52 -48.03
CA HIS A 840 9.83 -45.93 -49.36
C HIS A 840 8.34 -45.84 -49.77
N GLY A 841 7.49 -46.79 -49.34
CA GLY A 841 6.04 -46.73 -49.52
C GLY A 841 5.32 -45.68 -48.66
N LYS A 842 5.92 -45.24 -47.55
CA LYS A 842 5.41 -44.16 -46.67
C LYS A 842 5.92 -42.77 -47.07
N LEU A 843 6.80 -42.69 -48.06
CA LEU A 843 7.57 -41.48 -48.38
C LEU A 843 6.68 -40.28 -48.79
N ASP A 844 5.62 -40.52 -49.57
CA ASP A 844 4.69 -39.46 -49.96
C ASP A 844 3.88 -38.93 -48.77
N GLN A 845 3.51 -39.79 -47.82
CA GLN A 845 2.83 -39.38 -46.58
C GLN A 845 3.75 -38.54 -45.69
N LEU A 846 5.04 -38.93 -45.58
CA LEU A 846 6.06 -38.16 -44.87
C LEU A 846 6.32 -36.79 -45.53
N ILE A 847 6.29 -36.70 -46.86
CA ILE A 847 6.41 -35.42 -47.58
C ILE A 847 5.16 -34.54 -47.38
N GLU A 848 3.96 -35.11 -47.31
CA GLU A 848 2.74 -34.36 -46.99
C GLU A 848 2.73 -33.85 -45.54
N GLN A 849 3.13 -34.68 -44.58
CA GLN A 849 3.30 -34.29 -43.17
C GLN A 849 4.38 -33.22 -43.00
N LEU A 850 5.53 -33.36 -43.67
CA LEU A 850 6.58 -32.34 -43.73
C LEU A 850 6.04 -31.02 -44.30
N GLY A 851 5.22 -31.08 -45.35
CA GLY A 851 4.57 -29.90 -45.94
C GLY A 851 3.72 -29.13 -44.94
N LYS A 852 2.75 -29.81 -44.31
CA LYS A 852 1.88 -29.21 -43.27
C LYS A 852 2.68 -28.66 -42.08
N THR A 853 3.70 -29.39 -41.65
CA THR A 853 4.58 -28.98 -40.54
C THR A 853 5.39 -27.73 -40.91
N VAL A 854 5.91 -27.63 -42.15
CA VAL A 854 6.62 -26.45 -42.64
C VAL A 854 5.69 -25.25 -42.80
N GLU A 855 4.47 -25.43 -43.30
CA GLU A 855 3.47 -24.35 -43.39
C GLU A 855 3.12 -23.80 -41.99
N ARG A 856 2.95 -24.68 -41.00
CA ARG A 856 2.75 -24.29 -39.58
C ARG A 856 3.98 -23.59 -38.98
N ILE A 857 5.21 -24.02 -39.29
CA ILE A 857 6.44 -23.30 -38.91
C ILE A 857 6.46 -21.88 -39.50
N ILE A 858 6.09 -21.74 -40.77
CA ILE A 858 6.04 -20.43 -41.46
C ILE A 858 4.97 -19.52 -40.83
N GLU A 859 3.79 -20.05 -40.51
CA GLU A 859 2.72 -19.35 -39.80
C GLU A 859 3.20 -18.83 -38.44
N VAL A 860 3.70 -19.72 -37.56
CA VAL A 860 4.20 -19.35 -36.23
C VAL A 860 5.34 -18.32 -36.32
N ASN A 861 6.27 -18.49 -37.26
CA ASN A 861 7.37 -17.55 -37.47
C ASN A 861 6.89 -16.16 -37.89
N ARG A 862 5.84 -16.06 -38.71
CA ARG A 862 5.23 -14.79 -39.13
C ARG A 862 4.44 -14.10 -38.03
N THR A 863 3.67 -14.87 -37.26
CA THR A 863 2.77 -14.31 -36.24
C THR A 863 3.53 -13.86 -34.99
N PHE A 864 4.60 -14.58 -34.61
CA PHE A 864 5.26 -14.40 -33.32
C PHE A 864 6.74 -13.99 -33.36
N TYR A 865 7.48 -14.26 -34.46
CA TYR A 865 8.93 -14.05 -34.51
C TYR A 865 9.37 -12.95 -35.50
N VAL A 866 8.54 -12.56 -36.47
CA VAL A 866 8.90 -11.55 -37.50
C VAL A 866 7.72 -10.62 -37.82
N LYS A 867 7.69 -9.41 -37.23
CA LYS A 867 6.79 -8.33 -37.68
C LYS A 867 7.08 -7.99 -39.16
N GLN A 868 6.02 -7.75 -39.94
CA GLN A 868 6.02 -8.10 -41.37
C GLN A 868 6.84 -7.19 -42.29
N LYS A 869 7.77 -7.78 -43.05
CA LYS A 869 7.85 -7.65 -44.52
C LYS A 869 8.55 -8.86 -45.13
N LEU A 870 7.78 -9.70 -45.82
CA LEU A 870 8.27 -10.96 -46.41
C LEU A 870 8.97 -10.69 -47.75
N MET A 871 10.31 -10.80 -47.76
CA MET A 871 11.14 -10.74 -48.97
C MET A 871 12.12 -11.91 -48.99
N GLY A 872 12.29 -12.54 -50.16
CA GLY A 872 13.30 -13.58 -50.37
C GLY A 872 12.96 -14.95 -49.74
N PRO A 873 13.96 -15.69 -49.20
CA PRO A 873 13.90 -17.14 -48.93
C PRO A 873 13.07 -17.55 -47.70
N LEU A 874 12.10 -16.73 -47.31
CA LEU A 874 11.13 -16.96 -46.23
C LEU A 874 9.67 -16.93 -46.74
N SER A 875 9.43 -16.82 -48.05
CA SER A 875 8.06 -16.90 -48.62
C SER A 875 7.55 -18.36 -48.64
N PRO A 876 6.21 -18.59 -48.59
CA PRO A 876 5.65 -19.92 -48.66
C PRO A 876 5.88 -20.54 -50.03
N GLU A 877 5.87 -19.73 -51.10
CA GLU A 877 6.10 -20.21 -52.47
C GLU A 877 7.51 -20.79 -52.62
N PHE A 878 8.52 -20.18 -51.99
CA PHE A 878 9.90 -20.71 -51.97
C PHE A 878 9.98 -22.07 -51.28
N TYR A 879 9.27 -22.25 -50.15
CA TYR A 879 9.23 -23.52 -49.44
C TYR A 879 8.40 -24.58 -50.15
N GLN A 880 7.21 -24.23 -50.67
CA GLN A 880 6.39 -25.12 -51.50
C GLN A 880 7.11 -25.53 -52.80
N ALA A 881 7.92 -24.65 -53.40
CA ALA A 881 8.77 -24.99 -54.54
C ALA A 881 9.85 -26.02 -54.15
N LYS A 882 10.52 -25.85 -53.00
CA LYS A 882 11.45 -26.87 -52.47
C LYS A 882 10.75 -28.21 -52.21
N ILE A 883 9.56 -28.21 -51.59
CA ILE A 883 8.80 -29.42 -51.26
C ILE A 883 8.32 -30.13 -52.54
N LYS A 884 7.84 -29.40 -53.54
CA LYS A 884 7.55 -29.97 -54.88
C LYS A 884 8.80 -30.55 -55.55
N GLY A 885 9.96 -29.94 -55.36
CA GLY A 885 11.24 -30.49 -55.79
C GLY A 885 11.63 -31.80 -55.08
N LEU A 886 11.15 -32.06 -53.86
CA LEU A 886 11.33 -33.36 -53.20
C LEU A 886 10.45 -34.44 -53.84
N MET A 887 9.18 -34.15 -54.17
CA MET A 887 8.31 -35.09 -54.90
C MET A 887 8.87 -35.45 -56.28
N GLN A 888 9.54 -34.51 -56.96
CA GLN A 888 10.23 -34.79 -58.23
C GLN A 888 11.43 -35.74 -58.10
N HIS A 889 11.87 -36.06 -56.87
CA HIS A 889 12.89 -37.08 -56.60
C HIS A 889 12.33 -38.42 -56.12
N THR A 890 11.01 -38.56 -55.92
CA THR A 890 10.36 -39.85 -55.57
C THR A 890 9.80 -40.59 -56.80
N GLY A 891 9.38 -39.86 -57.83
CA GLY A 891 8.75 -40.44 -59.03
C GLY A 891 9.69 -40.75 -60.21
N SER A 892 9.98 -42.04 -60.44
CA SER A 892 10.38 -42.54 -61.77
C SER A 892 9.75 -43.90 -62.09
N SER A 893 8.44 -43.89 -62.35
CA SER A 893 7.68 -45.00 -62.95
C SER A 893 6.44 -44.41 -63.65
N ASP A 894 6.06 -44.96 -64.81
CA ASP A 894 5.02 -44.38 -65.66
C ASP A 894 3.60 -44.48 -65.08
N GLN A 895 2.80 -43.42 -65.25
CA GLN A 895 1.35 -43.53 -65.32
C GLN A 895 0.90 -43.54 -66.79
N PRO A 896 0.30 -44.63 -67.30
CA PRO A 896 -0.27 -44.64 -68.65
C PRO A 896 -1.51 -43.74 -68.73
N THR A 897 -1.58 -42.89 -69.76
CA THR A 897 -2.66 -41.92 -69.95
C THR A 897 -4.02 -42.60 -70.15
N LEU A 898 -4.97 -42.41 -69.23
CA LEU A 898 -6.32 -42.96 -69.34
C LEU A 898 -7.30 -41.94 -69.97
N LYS A 899 -7.84 -42.29 -71.14
CA LYS A 899 -8.79 -41.45 -71.90
C LYS A 899 -10.20 -41.49 -71.29
N LYS A 900 -10.97 -40.43 -71.56
CA LYS A 900 -12.39 -40.26 -71.16
C LYS A 900 -13.26 -41.48 -71.49
N ALA A 901 -14.05 -41.96 -70.52
CA ALA A 901 -15.19 -42.87 -70.71
C ALA A 901 -16.40 -42.42 -69.86
N ARG A 902 -17.61 -42.94 -70.16
CA ARG A 902 -18.91 -42.40 -69.69
C ARG A 902 -19.60 -43.25 -68.60
N ARG A 903 -20.29 -42.54 -67.70
CA ARG A 903 -21.63 -42.82 -67.11
C ARG A 903 -21.99 -44.23 -66.57
N SER A 904 -22.28 -44.26 -65.26
CA SER A 904 -23.46 -44.86 -64.59
C SER A 904 -23.87 -46.34 -64.80
N SER A 905 -24.08 -47.08 -63.71
CA SER A 905 -25.44 -47.41 -63.18
C SER A 905 -25.38 -48.24 -61.88
N TRP A 906 -26.54 -48.46 -61.23
CA TRP A 906 -26.71 -49.35 -60.06
C TRP A 906 -27.02 -50.80 -60.49
N ARG A 907 -26.64 -51.81 -59.67
CA ARG A 907 -27.58 -52.72 -58.94
C ARG A 907 -26.93 -53.94 -58.23
N GLN A 908 -27.16 -54.01 -56.92
CA GLN A 908 -27.76 -55.13 -56.15
C GLN A 908 -27.42 -56.64 -56.39
N VAL A 909 -27.09 -57.29 -55.27
CA VAL A 909 -27.62 -58.59 -54.74
C VAL A 909 -27.00 -59.94 -55.22
N SER A 910 -26.39 -60.64 -54.24
CA SER A 910 -26.47 -62.08 -53.86
C SER A 910 -26.52 -63.18 -54.94
N SER A 911 -25.88 -64.35 -54.80
CA SER A 911 -25.68 -65.19 -53.60
C SER A 911 -24.74 -66.38 -53.88
N LEU A 912 -24.37 -67.20 -52.87
CA LEU A 912 -24.66 -68.65 -52.87
C LEU A 912 -24.34 -69.35 -51.52
N VAL A 913 -25.23 -70.26 -51.09
CA VAL A 913 -25.03 -71.53 -50.32
C VAL A 913 -24.20 -71.50 -49.01
N HIS A 914 -24.76 -71.66 -47.79
CA HIS A 914 -25.40 -72.85 -47.14
C HIS A 914 -24.44 -73.97 -46.68
N LYS A 915 -24.62 -74.68 -45.53
CA LYS A 915 -25.39 -74.51 -44.26
C LYS A 915 -25.01 -75.73 -43.33
N LYS A 916 -25.64 -75.83 -42.13
CA LYS A 916 -25.73 -77.01 -41.21
C LYS A 916 -24.50 -77.30 -40.32
N MET A 917 -24.59 -77.74 -39.04
CA MET A 917 -25.62 -77.76 -37.95
C MET A 917 -24.86 -77.48 -36.60
N PHE A 918 -25.40 -77.39 -35.37
CA PHE A 918 -26.66 -77.82 -34.73
C PHE A 918 -27.11 -76.84 -33.59
N PHE A 919 -28.20 -77.18 -32.90
CA PHE A 919 -28.79 -76.50 -31.71
C PHE A 919 -27.97 -76.84 -30.42
N SER A 920 -28.22 -76.36 -29.18
CA SER A 920 -29.50 -75.90 -28.57
C SER A 920 -29.39 -75.06 -27.26
N THR A 921 -30.28 -74.06 -27.15
CA THR A 921 -31.12 -73.67 -25.97
C THR A 921 -30.56 -73.35 -24.57
N GLU A 922 -30.91 -72.15 -24.09
CA GLU A 922 -31.56 -71.82 -22.78
C GLU A 922 -30.93 -72.27 -21.44
N ALA A 923 -30.58 -71.32 -20.54
CA ALA A 923 -31.50 -70.84 -19.48
C ALA A 923 -30.88 -69.86 -18.43
N ARG A 924 -31.71 -68.91 -17.99
CA ARG A 924 -31.80 -68.18 -16.69
C ARG A 924 -30.63 -68.11 -15.66
N SER A 925 -30.30 -66.83 -15.35
CA SER A 925 -30.24 -66.19 -14.01
C SER A 925 -29.15 -66.49 -12.94
N LEU A 926 -28.57 -65.37 -12.47
CA LEU A 926 -28.18 -65.01 -11.08
C LEU A 926 -26.88 -65.56 -10.42
N THR A 927 -26.34 -64.69 -9.55
CA THR A 927 -25.44 -64.89 -8.40
C THR A 927 -24.02 -65.48 -8.60
N ALA A 928 -23.03 -64.58 -8.49
CA ALA A 928 -21.91 -64.56 -7.52
C ALA A 928 -20.89 -65.72 -7.38
N GLY A 929 -19.61 -65.35 -7.30
CA GLY A 929 -18.63 -65.92 -6.35
C GLY A 929 -17.45 -66.73 -6.92
N GLY A 930 -16.22 -66.20 -6.74
CA GLY A 930 -14.94 -66.95 -6.69
C GLY A 930 -14.48 -67.71 -7.95
N GLU A 931 -13.30 -68.34 -7.98
CA GLU A 931 -11.99 -68.10 -7.30
C GLU A 931 -10.90 -68.99 -7.96
N SER A 932 -9.60 -68.74 -7.74
CA SER A 932 -8.41 -69.57 -8.15
C SER A 932 -8.18 -69.83 -9.67
N HIS A 933 -6.96 -69.77 -10.25
CA HIS A 933 -5.72 -70.56 -10.07
C HIS A 933 -5.84 -72.04 -10.52
N PRO A 934 -4.84 -72.62 -11.24
CA PRO A 934 -3.44 -72.89 -10.78
C PRO A 934 -2.38 -71.97 -11.45
N GLU A 935 -1.08 -71.92 -11.13
CA GLU A 935 0.01 -72.93 -10.85
C GLU A 935 0.50 -73.68 -12.11
N GLU A 936 1.78 -74.06 -12.29
CA GLU A 936 2.85 -74.41 -11.34
C GLU A 936 4.29 -73.99 -11.76
N ARG A 937 5.18 -73.76 -10.75
CA ARG A 937 6.63 -74.16 -10.68
C ARG A 937 7.68 -73.49 -11.61
N LEU A 938 9.00 -73.43 -11.29
CA LEU A 938 9.83 -74.00 -10.19
C LEU A 938 11.15 -73.19 -9.99
N GLU A 939 11.53 -72.87 -8.73
CA GLU A 939 12.92 -72.64 -8.18
C GLU A 939 13.90 -71.60 -8.84
N ARG A 940 14.93 -71.01 -8.18
CA ARG A 940 15.51 -71.13 -6.81
C ARG A 940 16.29 -69.84 -6.38
N SER A 941 16.18 -69.43 -5.10
CA SER A 941 17.22 -68.90 -4.14
C SER A 941 18.39 -67.96 -4.60
N VAL A 942 18.91 -66.94 -3.87
CA VAL A 942 18.92 -66.49 -2.44
C VAL A 942 19.15 -64.95 -2.41
N GLY A 943 18.73 -64.19 -1.37
CA GLY A 943 19.37 -62.87 -1.12
C GLY A 943 18.76 -61.79 -0.20
N GLU A 944 17.99 -62.10 0.85
CA GLU A 944 17.56 -61.15 1.90
C GLU A 944 18.58 -61.09 3.08
N PRO A 945 18.37 -60.35 4.21
CA PRO A 945 17.27 -59.46 4.67
C PRO A 945 17.79 -58.00 4.92
N GLU A 946 17.18 -56.99 5.58
CA GLU A 946 15.92 -56.67 6.31
C GLU A 946 15.79 -55.10 6.26
N ALA A 947 14.96 -54.26 6.92
CA ALA A 947 13.80 -54.25 7.87
C ALA A 947 13.29 -52.76 7.94
N MET A 948 12.26 -52.31 8.69
CA MET A 948 10.88 -52.71 9.03
C MET A 948 10.23 -51.47 9.75
N GLY A 949 8.93 -51.16 9.58
CA GLY A 949 8.27 -50.11 10.40
C GLY A 949 6.99 -49.42 9.89
N ASN A 950 5.86 -50.14 9.78
CA ASN A 950 4.53 -49.55 9.52
C ASN A 950 3.77 -49.24 10.82
N GLN A 951 2.81 -48.31 10.77
CA GLN A 951 1.44 -48.52 11.29
C GLN A 951 0.43 -47.47 10.76
N LEU A 952 -0.88 -47.71 10.99
CA LEU A 952 -2.00 -47.20 10.18
C LEU A 952 -3.22 -46.78 11.03
N GLU A 953 -3.86 -45.66 10.63
CA GLU A 953 -5.33 -45.40 10.63
C GLU A 953 -6.15 -45.51 11.96
N PRO A 954 -7.48 -45.23 11.99
CA PRO A 954 -8.43 -44.82 10.92
C PRO A 954 -9.19 -43.48 11.15
N VAL A 955 -10.14 -43.23 10.25
CA VAL A 955 -11.04 -42.06 10.17
C VAL A 955 -12.45 -42.39 10.72
N GLU A 956 -13.14 -41.40 11.29
CA GLU A 956 -14.61 -41.39 11.39
C GLU A 956 -15.22 -40.14 10.72
N ARG A 957 -16.49 -40.25 10.31
CA ARG A 957 -17.33 -39.18 9.75
C ARG A 957 -18.76 -39.37 10.26
N GLU A 958 -19.42 -38.30 10.69
CA GLU A 958 -20.88 -38.22 10.71
C GLU A 958 -21.38 -36.91 10.09
N ASN A 959 -22.55 -36.98 9.45
CA ASN A 959 -23.34 -35.82 9.06
C ASN A 959 -24.47 -35.63 10.07
N ASN A 960 -24.90 -34.40 10.34
CA ASN A 960 -26.30 -34.11 10.65
C ASN A 960 -26.65 -32.65 10.35
N ALA A 961 -27.95 -32.31 10.34
CA ALA A 961 -28.44 -31.10 9.68
C ALA A 961 -29.61 -30.40 10.42
N LEU A 962 -29.78 -29.11 10.06
CA LEU A 962 -30.99 -28.28 10.18
C LEU A 962 -31.46 -27.81 11.58
N HIS A 963 -32.12 -26.64 11.55
CA HIS A 963 -32.81 -25.90 12.62
C HIS A 963 -31.92 -25.44 13.79
N SER A 964 -31.79 -24.13 14.04
CA SER A 964 -32.86 -23.11 14.09
C SER A 964 -32.51 -21.80 13.40
#